data_AF-A0A7T6APZ5-F1
#
_entry.id   AF-A0A7T6APZ5-F1
#
_cell.length_a   1.000
_cell.length_b   1.000
_cell.length_c   1.000
_cell.angle_alpha   90.00
_cell.angle_beta   90.00
_cell.angle_gamma   90.00
#
_symmetry.space_group_name_H-M   'P 1'
#
loop_
_entity.id
_entity.type
_entity.pdbx_description
1 polymer ?
#
loop_
_entity_poly.entity_id
_entity_poly.type
_entity_poly.pdbx_seq_one_letter_code
_entity_poly.pdbx_strand_id
1 'polypeptide(L)'
;MSPILQPRRSLCFLALSLLFAMFAFNMAPMSALAVERSTLFLPFKINAPDSAMIAGPADRSLEREAAARGMRMMSRDQAEKLVDYRGTWPPPAGVLNKVVESANVDYVVVGSLNKLGNRISVDCVIIDVLAPKAPYSAFREGDSLQDLDRVTGEIVNTMLAYSNRSASVASVAPAGNERIDSGAILQKISTKPGDLYDPVTLRQDLKAVFSMGYFENVEVDAEDTEAGKNIIFRVQEKPLIGNVVIKGADAIKEEDVREAANITTNSILNSTKVNEAVYKIKDLYKSKGYYNTEVTAKVDTPPGGNAEVVFDVKEGDKITVGEINFTGNDSFSAGDLRDVIQTTTRKWWISWLTDAGVLKMDVLQQDAERLAAFYQNEGFLEAKVGEPIVNQKDDELIVTFPVDEGRRYRVGSIDIEGDLIKDKAELLEVLQIRDEEYVNRQVLRDDITRITDLYAEYGYAFADVNPKINRSADGESVDLLLQVKKGEMAYVNRVEVQGNTRTRDHVIRRDLRVEEGGRYDAKAIRTSTQKLKRLGFFEDVTITPQPTMVENQMDVVVDVKEKPTGSFQIGAGYSSSERMLFMGEISEDNLFGTGNRLSFAASTSYKSTRYNLRFVNPRILDSQVSGSVDLFNWEREYDDFTKDSTGASLRLGHPLYEEWRIYYGYTISDTDLSDINEANINSAILKSKDINLMSMPEIGLVRDTRDKSFSPTRGSRNSINVSYAGGPFGGDAEFTKVEGSTAWWFPMIWSTVFHAKLAAGQAFENKTDKLPVYEKFFLGGMNSIRGFKSAAISPIDQYGDKVGGDKMWYGTVAIVFPLFKDMGMDGEIFHDFGNVYGEGIPGGDDKWDFSEYKKTAGVGIMWASPLGPIRLAWGANLDRKTGEQNSTWDFSMGGTF
;
A
#
# COMPACT_ATOMS: atom_id res chain seq x y z
N MET A 1 -28.33 -40.20 -21.61
CA MET A 1 -27.74 -41.46 -22.10
C MET A 1 -26.37 -41.62 -21.46
N SER A 2 -26.15 -42.82 -20.95
CA SER A 2 -25.09 -43.30 -20.06
C SER A 2 -23.65 -43.32 -20.65
N PRO A 3 -22.63 -43.61 -19.81
CA PRO A 3 -21.25 -43.07 -19.83
C PRO A 3 -20.18 -44.17 -20.02
N ILE A 4 -18.89 -43.87 -19.74
CA ILE A 4 -17.75 -44.78 -19.39
C ILE A 4 -16.59 -43.87 -18.89
N LEU A 5 -16.09 -43.89 -17.63
CA LEU A 5 -15.28 -44.84 -16.82
C LEU A 5 -13.75 -44.59 -16.83
N GLN A 6 -13.20 -44.44 -15.61
CA GLN A 6 -11.82 -44.32 -15.05
C GLN A 6 -10.85 -45.53 -15.32
N PRO A 7 -9.69 -45.78 -14.63
CA PRO A 7 -8.52 -45.00 -14.10
C PRO A 7 -7.13 -45.72 -14.25
N ARG A 8 -5.99 -45.14 -13.76
CA ARG A 8 -4.79 -45.72 -13.04
C ARG A 8 -3.49 -44.93 -13.30
N ARG A 9 -2.74 -44.44 -12.28
CA ARG A 9 -1.72 -45.06 -11.37
C ARG A 9 -0.36 -45.43 -12.02
N SER A 10 0.73 -44.80 -11.52
CA SER A 10 1.97 -45.42 -10.94
C SER A 10 3.38 -45.12 -11.53
N LEU A 11 4.32 -44.81 -10.60
CA LEU A 11 5.81 -44.96 -10.55
C LEU A 11 6.71 -43.95 -11.33
N CYS A 12 7.87 -43.43 -10.87
CA CYS A 12 8.91 -43.75 -9.86
C CYS A 12 9.41 -42.44 -9.18
N PHE A 13 9.84 -42.28 -7.91
CA PHE A 13 10.78 -42.92 -6.96
C PHE A 13 12.30 -42.65 -7.15
N LEU A 14 12.92 -42.18 -6.03
CA LEU A 14 14.33 -41.90 -5.67
C LEU A 14 14.89 -40.50 -6.03
N ALA A 15 15.54 -39.72 -5.16
CA ALA A 15 16.13 -39.99 -3.85
C ALA A 15 16.31 -38.68 -3.02
N LEU A 16 15.99 -38.73 -1.72
CA LEU A 16 16.77 -38.04 -0.69
C LEU A 16 16.64 -38.81 0.64
N SER A 17 17.48 -39.83 0.73
CA SER A 17 17.76 -40.63 1.92
C SER A 17 19.07 -40.15 2.53
N LEU A 18 19.14 -40.14 3.87
CA LEU A 18 20.31 -39.93 4.74
C LEU A 18 20.59 -38.50 5.19
N LEU A 19 19.92 -38.08 6.27
CA LEU A 19 20.55 -37.75 7.56
C LEU A 19 19.51 -37.14 8.51
N PHE A 20 18.89 -37.97 9.36
CA PHE A 20 18.60 -37.65 10.76
C PHE A 20 18.15 -38.94 11.46
N ALA A 21 19.10 -39.87 11.57
CA ALA A 21 19.01 -41.04 12.43
C ALA A 21 19.96 -40.82 13.61
N MET A 22 19.51 -40.08 14.61
CA MET A 22 19.95 -40.16 16.01
C MET A 22 19.17 -39.11 16.82
N PHE A 23 18.00 -39.49 17.32
CA PHE A 23 17.46 -39.21 18.66
C PHE A 23 16.02 -39.73 18.73
N ALA A 24 15.60 -40.17 19.92
CA ALA A 24 14.29 -40.76 20.26
C ALA A 24 14.07 -42.24 19.90
N PHE A 25 14.88 -43.12 20.50
CA PHE A 25 14.37 -44.42 20.96
C PHE A 25 13.75 -44.20 22.36
N ASN A 26 12.43 -44.02 22.40
CA ASN A 26 11.51 -44.24 23.53
C ASN A 26 10.20 -43.51 23.24
N MET A 27 9.27 -44.13 22.52
CA MET A 27 7.83 -44.01 22.81
C MET A 27 7.14 -45.29 22.34
N ALA A 28 6.39 -45.88 23.27
CA ALA A 28 5.62 -47.10 23.12
C ALA A 28 4.63 -47.04 21.94
N PRO A 29 4.13 -48.19 21.44
CA PRO A 29 2.95 -48.18 20.59
C PRO A 29 1.81 -47.53 21.38
N MET A 30 1.32 -46.38 20.91
CA MET A 30 0.04 -45.86 21.35
C MET A 30 -1.02 -46.78 20.74
N SER A 31 -1.33 -47.85 21.47
CA SER A 31 -2.53 -48.64 21.25
C SER A 31 -3.69 -47.67 21.10
N ALA A 32 -4.46 -47.82 20.03
CA ALA A 32 -5.77 -47.19 19.95
C ALA A 32 -6.54 -47.58 21.22
N LEU A 33 -6.65 -46.65 22.16
CA LEU A 33 -7.53 -46.77 23.30
C LEU A 33 -8.93 -46.79 22.71
N ALA A 34 -9.54 -47.97 22.66
CA ALA A 34 -10.98 -48.06 22.62
C ALA A 34 -11.49 -47.15 23.76
N VAL A 35 -12.27 -46.14 23.42
CA VAL A 35 -12.96 -45.31 24.41
C VAL A 35 -13.85 -46.24 25.21
N GLU A 36 -13.39 -46.70 26.37
CA GLU A 36 -14.16 -47.56 27.26
C GLU A 36 -15.32 -46.73 27.82
N ARG A 37 -16.54 -47.03 27.35
CA ARG A 37 -17.77 -46.53 27.94
C ARG A 37 -17.80 -46.87 29.42
N SER A 38 -17.91 -45.88 30.28
CA SER A 38 -17.78 -46.07 31.72
C SER A 38 -19.16 -46.19 32.39
N THR A 39 -19.54 -47.40 32.79
CA THR A 39 -20.72 -47.62 33.65
C THR A 39 -20.26 -47.82 35.08
N LEU A 40 -20.82 -47.04 36.01
CA LEU A 40 -20.58 -47.17 37.44
C LEU A 40 -21.78 -47.83 38.13
N PHE A 41 -21.54 -48.90 38.87
CA PHE A 41 -22.55 -49.53 39.71
C PHE A 41 -22.50 -48.96 41.12
N LEU A 42 -23.67 -48.61 41.67
CA LEU A 42 -23.81 -48.34 43.11
C LEU A 42 -24.21 -49.61 43.86
N PRO A 43 -23.76 -49.78 45.12
CA PRO A 43 -24.19 -50.86 45.99
C PRO A 43 -25.71 -51.00 46.03
N PHE A 44 -26.22 -52.21 46.20
CA PHE A 44 -27.66 -52.41 46.27
C PHE A 44 -28.25 -51.82 47.57
N LYS A 45 -29.43 -51.21 47.45
CA LYS A 45 -30.31 -50.99 48.60
C LYS A 45 -30.89 -52.34 49.05
N ILE A 46 -30.57 -52.77 50.26
CA ILE A 46 -30.99 -54.08 50.76
C ILE A 46 -32.31 -53.95 51.52
N ASN A 47 -33.38 -54.53 50.98
CA ASN A 47 -34.70 -54.61 51.60
C ASN A 47 -34.92 -56.05 52.10
N ALA A 48 -34.43 -56.34 53.30
CA ALA A 48 -34.54 -57.66 53.94
C ALA A 48 -34.56 -57.52 55.48
N PRO A 49 -35.17 -58.47 56.22
CA PRO A 49 -35.14 -58.47 57.69
C PRO A 49 -33.72 -58.49 58.28
N ASP A 50 -32.79 -59.16 57.59
CA ASP A 50 -31.39 -59.32 57.99
C ASP A 50 -30.43 -58.48 57.12
N SER A 51 -30.80 -57.23 56.82
CA SER A 51 -30.09 -56.38 55.84
C SER A 51 -28.59 -56.23 56.12
N ALA A 52 -28.19 -56.11 57.39
CA ALA A 52 -26.78 -55.99 57.80
C ALA A 52 -25.95 -57.26 57.49
N MET A 53 -26.56 -58.44 57.55
CA MET A 53 -25.87 -59.70 57.20
C MET A 53 -25.83 -59.95 55.68
N ILE A 54 -26.76 -59.37 54.92
CA ILE A 54 -26.88 -59.57 53.47
C ILE A 54 -26.07 -58.53 52.67
N ALA A 55 -25.88 -57.32 53.21
CA ALA A 55 -25.17 -56.23 52.51
C ALA A 55 -23.74 -56.63 52.08
N GLY A 56 -22.95 -57.22 52.98
CA GLY A 56 -21.58 -57.64 52.66
C GLY A 56 -21.51 -58.68 51.53
N PRO A 57 -22.27 -59.79 51.59
CA PRO A 57 -22.39 -60.73 50.48
C PRO A 57 -22.88 -60.10 49.17
N ALA A 58 -23.87 -59.20 49.22
CA ALA A 58 -24.42 -58.53 48.03
C ALA A 58 -23.41 -57.59 47.37
N ASP A 59 -22.65 -56.83 48.16
CA ASP A 59 -21.61 -55.93 47.64
C ASP A 59 -20.49 -56.72 46.98
N ARG A 60 -20.01 -57.80 47.62
CA ARG A 60 -18.98 -58.68 47.02
C ARG A 60 -19.47 -59.39 45.77
N SER A 61 -20.77 -59.65 45.66
CA SER A 61 -21.37 -60.24 44.46
C SER A 61 -21.38 -59.21 43.33
N LEU A 62 -21.90 -58.01 43.59
CA LEU A 62 -21.99 -56.93 42.60
C LEU A 62 -20.61 -56.44 42.15
N GLU A 63 -19.67 -56.25 43.08
CA GLU A 63 -18.30 -55.83 42.79
C GLU A 63 -17.61 -56.86 41.89
N ARG A 64 -17.74 -58.15 42.21
CA ARG A 64 -17.15 -59.24 41.43
C ARG A 64 -17.75 -59.33 40.04
N GLU A 65 -19.07 -59.30 39.92
CA GLU A 65 -19.76 -59.40 38.63
C GLU A 65 -19.53 -58.17 37.75
N ALA A 66 -19.46 -56.97 38.33
CA ALA A 66 -19.11 -55.74 37.63
C ALA A 66 -17.63 -55.77 37.18
N ALA A 67 -16.70 -56.11 38.06
CA ALA A 67 -15.27 -56.16 37.76
C ALA A 67 -14.93 -57.24 36.72
N ALA A 68 -15.59 -58.41 36.77
CA ALA A 68 -15.44 -59.46 35.76
C ALA A 68 -15.81 -59.01 34.35
N ARG A 69 -16.53 -57.90 34.21
CA ARG A 69 -16.96 -57.30 32.93
C ARG A 69 -16.31 -55.94 32.67
N GLY A 70 -15.23 -55.62 33.39
CA GLY A 70 -14.46 -54.39 33.21
C GLY A 70 -15.10 -53.14 33.83
N MET A 71 -16.16 -53.29 34.63
CA MET A 71 -16.93 -52.16 35.16
C MET A 71 -16.56 -51.88 36.61
N ARG A 72 -16.73 -50.62 37.04
CA ARG A 72 -16.43 -50.19 38.41
C ARG A 72 -17.69 -50.22 39.27
N MET A 73 -17.53 -50.60 40.53
CA MET A 73 -18.54 -50.40 41.57
C MET A 73 -18.01 -49.35 42.57
N MET A 74 -18.84 -48.38 42.95
CA MET A 74 -18.50 -47.46 44.03
C MET A 74 -18.58 -48.19 45.38
N SER A 75 -17.62 -47.99 46.28
CA SER A 75 -17.70 -48.64 47.60
C SER A 75 -18.91 -48.12 48.39
N ARG A 76 -19.45 -48.96 49.30
CA ARG A 76 -20.60 -48.58 50.12
C ARG A 76 -20.35 -47.30 50.94
N ASP A 77 -19.17 -47.16 51.52
CA ASP A 77 -18.77 -45.96 52.28
C ASP A 77 -18.71 -44.68 51.43
N GLN A 78 -18.34 -44.79 50.14
CA GLN A 78 -18.35 -43.66 49.21
C GLN A 78 -19.77 -43.34 48.76
N ALA A 79 -20.56 -44.37 48.46
CA ALA A 79 -21.93 -44.19 48.00
C ALA A 79 -22.84 -43.60 49.08
N GLU A 80 -22.69 -43.99 50.35
CA GLU A 80 -23.49 -43.47 51.47
C GLU A 80 -23.25 -41.97 51.75
N LYS A 81 -22.12 -41.40 51.31
CA LYS A 81 -21.87 -39.95 51.39
C LYS A 81 -22.63 -39.16 50.33
N LEU A 82 -23.01 -39.81 49.24
CA LEU A 82 -23.62 -39.17 48.07
C LEU A 82 -25.10 -39.49 47.94
N VAL A 83 -25.55 -40.63 48.46
CA VAL A 83 -26.90 -41.17 48.28
C VAL A 83 -27.47 -41.68 49.61
N ASP A 84 -28.74 -41.31 49.89
CA ASP A 84 -29.47 -41.81 51.05
C ASP A 84 -30.14 -43.17 50.77
N TYR A 85 -29.53 -44.25 51.25
CA TYR A 85 -30.05 -45.61 51.13
C TYR A 85 -31.32 -45.89 51.95
N ARG A 86 -31.66 -45.03 52.92
CA ARG A 86 -32.89 -45.16 53.74
C ARG A 86 -34.06 -44.36 53.16
N GLY A 87 -33.78 -43.40 52.28
CA GLY A 87 -34.76 -42.56 51.59
C GLY A 87 -35.42 -43.20 50.36
N THR A 88 -35.94 -42.35 49.47
CA THR A 88 -36.58 -42.74 48.20
C THR A 88 -35.58 -43.46 47.29
N TRP A 89 -36.04 -44.55 46.66
CA TRP A 89 -35.20 -45.38 45.80
C TRP A 89 -35.95 -45.76 44.51
N PRO A 90 -35.35 -45.62 43.31
CA PRO A 90 -34.02 -45.06 43.03
C PRO A 90 -33.89 -43.58 43.46
N PRO A 91 -32.67 -43.07 43.70
CA PRO A 91 -32.46 -41.69 44.13
C PRO A 91 -32.96 -40.68 43.08
N PRO A 92 -33.37 -39.46 43.47
CA PRO A 92 -33.79 -38.43 42.50
C PRO A 92 -32.66 -38.05 41.53
N ALA A 93 -33.01 -37.66 40.30
CA ALA A 93 -32.04 -37.33 39.25
C ALA A 93 -30.98 -36.30 39.67
N GLY A 94 -31.34 -35.27 40.44
CA GLY A 94 -30.40 -34.26 40.94
C GLY A 94 -29.34 -34.81 41.91
N VAL A 95 -29.62 -35.90 42.63
CA VAL A 95 -28.64 -36.59 43.49
C VAL A 95 -27.69 -37.45 42.64
N LEU A 96 -28.23 -38.11 41.61
CA LEU A 96 -27.46 -38.95 40.70
C LEU A 96 -26.53 -38.14 39.79
N ASN A 97 -26.89 -36.90 39.43
CA ASN A 97 -26.00 -35.97 38.73
C ASN A 97 -24.72 -35.66 39.52
N LYS A 98 -24.79 -35.54 40.85
CA LYS A 98 -23.59 -35.34 41.69
C LYS A 98 -22.67 -36.56 41.69
N VAL A 99 -23.25 -37.76 41.65
CA VAL A 99 -22.49 -39.02 41.53
C VAL A 99 -21.76 -39.05 40.18
N VAL A 100 -22.45 -38.70 39.10
CA VAL A 100 -21.90 -38.60 37.74
C VAL A 100 -20.74 -37.61 37.66
N GLU A 101 -20.92 -36.38 38.18
CA GLU A 101 -19.88 -35.35 38.19
C GLU A 101 -18.65 -35.80 38.98
N SER A 102 -18.85 -36.48 40.12
CA SER A 102 -17.74 -36.94 40.98
C SER A 102 -16.93 -38.08 40.37
N ALA A 103 -17.56 -38.92 39.54
CA ALA A 103 -16.96 -40.14 39.01
C ALA A 103 -16.56 -40.04 37.53
N ASN A 104 -16.98 -38.98 36.83
CA ASN A 104 -16.77 -38.76 35.39
C ASN A 104 -17.14 -40.01 34.56
N VAL A 105 -18.38 -40.46 34.70
CA VAL A 105 -18.90 -41.67 34.02
C VAL A 105 -20.08 -41.38 33.09
N ASP A 106 -20.31 -42.25 32.11
CA ASP A 106 -21.36 -42.10 31.09
C ASP A 106 -22.72 -42.68 31.53
N TYR A 107 -22.68 -43.71 32.38
CA TYR A 107 -23.86 -44.38 32.91
C TYR A 107 -23.71 -44.67 34.40
N VAL A 108 -24.80 -44.48 35.15
CA VAL A 108 -24.89 -44.91 36.56
C VAL A 108 -25.99 -45.94 36.72
N VAL A 109 -25.66 -47.07 37.32
CA VAL A 109 -26.60 -48.13 37.66
C VAL A 109 -26.88 -48.11 39.15
N VAL A 110 -28.15 -47.98 39.51
CA VAL A 110 -28.65 -48.06 40.89
C VAL A 110 -29.62 -49.23 41.01
N GLY A 111 -29.53 -50.00 42.09
CA GLY A 111 -30.42 -51.14 42.27
C GLY A 111 -30.78 -51.45 43.71
N SER A 112 -31.80 -52.27 43.89
CA SER A 112 -32.22 -52.80 45.20
C SER A 112 -32.26 -54.32 45.16
N LEU A 113 -31.86 -54.93 46.27
CA LEU A 113 -32.00 -56.36 46.52
C LEU A 113 -33.11 -56.55 47.54
N ASN A 114 -34.18 -57.24 47.14
CA ASN A 114 -35.34 -57.53 47.99
C ASN A 114 -35.32 -59.02 48.39
N LYS A 115 -35.55 -59.35 49.67
CA LYS A 115 -35.68 -60.75 50.14
C LYS A 115 -37.05 -60.96 50.79
N LEU A 116 -37.84 -61.89 50.24
CA LEU A 116 -39.17 -62.26 50.73
C LEU A 116 -39.22 -63.77 51.01
N GLY A 117 -39.23 -64.13 52.30
CA GLY A 117 -39.05 -65.53 52.71
C GLY A 117 -37.68 -66.06 52.28
N ASN A 118 -37.67 -67.11 51.45
CA ASN A 118 -36.44 -67.65 50.89
C ASN A 118 -36.03 -67.00 49.56
N ARG A 119 -36.96 -66.37 48.83
CA ARG A 119 -36.70 -65.85 47.48
C ARG A 119 -36.04 -64.46 47.51
N ILE A 120 -35.25 -64.17 46.49
CA ILE A 120 -34.59 -62.87 46.30
C ILE A 120 -34.98 -62.25 44.95
N SER A 121 -35.09 -60.93 44.88
CA SER A 121 -35.11 -60.18 43.62
C SER A 121 -34.03 -59.11 43.63
N VAL A 122 -33.42 -58.86 42.47
CA VAL A 122 -32.53 -57.72 42.25
C VAL A 122 -33.12 -56.87 41.14
N ASP A 123 -33.46 -55.63 41.48
CA ASP A 123 -34.07 -54.64 40.63
C ASP A 123 -33.05 -53.54 40.35
N CYS A 124 -32.74 -53.25 39.08
CA CYS A 124 -31.75 -52.24 38.70
C CYS A 124 -32.33 -51.25 37.69
N VAL A 125 -31.88 -50.01 37.79
CA VAL A 125 -32.17 -48.91 36.89
C VAL A 125 -30.85 -48.32 36.41
N ILE A 126 -30.71 -48.13 35.11
CA ILE A 126 -29.56 -47.45 34.49
C ILE A 126 -29.98 -46.08 33.97
N ILE A 127 -29.14 -45.07 34.22
CA ILE A 127 -29.36 -43.68 33.83
C ILE A 127 -28.25 -43.22 32.89
N ASP A 128 -28.66 -42.61 31.78
CA ASP A 128 -27.80 -41.95 30.79
C ASP A 128 -27.63 -40.46 31.15
N VAL A 129 -26.38 -40.00 31.20
CA VAL A 129 -26.02 -38.62 31.59
C VAL A 129 -26.47 -37.58 30.56
N LEU A 130 -26.58 -37.96 29.28
CA LEU A 130 -27.04 -37.06 28.22
C LEU A 130 -28.56 -37.09 28.04
N ALA A 131 -29.24 -38.14 28.49
CA ALA A 131 -30.69 -38.29 28.38
C ALA A 131 -31.34 -38.78 29.71
N PRO A 132 -31.21 -38.03 30.82
CA PRO A 132 -31.63 -38.49 32.16
C PRO A 132 -33.14 -38.71 32.31
N LYS A 133 -33.96 -38.35 31.32
CA LYS A 133 -35.43 -38.41 31.36
C LYS A 133 -36.03 -39.76 30.93
N ALA A 134 -35.22 -40.73 30.48
CA ALA A 134 -35.69 -42.04 30.01
C ALA A 134 -34.88 -43.22 30.62
N PRO A 135 -35.06 -43.54 31.91
CA PRO A 135 -34.31 -44.62 32.56
C PRO A 135 -34.76 -46.01 32.08
N TYR A 136 -33.81 -46.93 31.89
CA TYR A 136 -34.10 -48.34 31.62
C TYR A 136 -34.04 -49.15 32.91
N SER A 137 -35.07 -49.95 33.18
CA SER A 137 -35.13 -50.81 34.35
C SER A 137 -35.22 -52.29 33.97
N ALA A 138 -34.61 -53.15 34.77
CA ALA A 138 -34.77 -54.58 34.67
C ALA A 138 -34.70 -55.21 36.08
N PHE A 139 -35.23 -56.43 36.19
CA PHE A 139 -35.15 -57.21 37.43
C PHE A 139 -34.83 -58.68 37.15
N ARG A 140 -34.27 -59.36 38.15
CA ARG A 140 -34.01 -60.81 38.14
C ARG A 140 -34.37 -61.42 39.49
N GLU A 141 -34.85 -62.66 39.48
CA GLU A 141 -35.30 -63.39 40.67
C GLU A 141 -34.47 -64.67 40.91
N GLY A 142 -34.31 -65.02 42.18
CA GLY A 142 -33.70 -66.27 42.65
C GLY A 142 -34.56 -66.92 43.73
N ASP A 143 -34.50 -68.24 43.85
CA ASP A 143 -35.32 -68.98 44.80
C ASP A 143 -34.70 -69.03 46.20
N SER A 144 -33.40 -68.73 46.32
CA SER A 144 -32.65 -68.64 47.57
C SER A 144 -31.54 -67.58 47.54
N LEU A 145 -30.98 -67.24 48.71
CA LEU A 145 -29.75 -66.43 48.79
C LEU A 145 -28.52 -67.10 48.12
N GLN A 146 -28.56 -68.41 47.86
CA GLN A 146 -27.48 -69.09 47.13
C GLN A 146 -27.48 -68.71 45.63
N ASP A 147 -28.62 -68.22 45.11
CA ASP A 147 -28.74 -67.73 43.73
C ASP A 147 -28.15 -66.32 43.54
N LEU A 148 -27.68 -65.66 44.61
CA LEU A 148 -27.28 -64.25 44.58
C LEU A 148 -26.25 -63.94 43.47
N ASP A 149 -25.16 -64.70 43.40
CA ASP A 149 -24.13 -64.47 42.36
C ASP A 149 -24.70 -64.66 40.94
N ARG A 150 -25.58 -65.64 40.72
CA ARG A 150 -26.24 -65.87 39.42
C ARG A 150 -27.17 -64.70 39.06
N VAL A 151 -28.05 -64.31 39.98
CA VAL A 151 -29.04 -63.24 39.79
C VAL A 151 -28.33 -61.90 39.58
N THR A 152 -27.29 -61.62 40.36
CA THR A 152 -26.45 -60.43 40.20
C THR A 152 -25.69 -60.45 38.86
N GLY A 153 -25.16 -61.58 38.43
CA GLY A 153 -24.52 -61.71 37.12
C GLY A 153 -25.48 -61.49 35.95
N GLU A 154 -26.71 -62.02 36.04
CA GLU A 154 -27.76 -61.84 35.03
C GLU A 154 -28.23 -60.38 34.93
N ILE A 155 -28.42 -59.69 36.06
CA ILE A 155 -28.85 -58.29 36.05
C ILE A 155 -27.74 -57.35 35.58
N VAL A 156 -26.48 -57.60 35.98
CA VAL A 156 -25.32 -56.85 35.47
C VAL A 156 -25.20 -57.01 33.96
N ASN A 157 -25.31 -58.23 33.44
CA ASN A 157 -25.36 -58.48 31.99
C ASN A 157 -26.46 -57.70 31.28
N THR A 158 -27.65 -57.63 31.89
CA THR A 158 -28.80 -56.92 31.33
C THR A 158 -28.56 -55.41 31.29
N MET A 159 -27.98 -54.84 32.35
CA MET A 159 -27.63 -53.42 32.42
C MET A 159 -26.53 -53.06 31.40
N LEU A 160 -25.54 -53.94 31.23
CA LEU A 160 -24.46 -53.73 30.26
C LEU A 160 -24.92 -53.89 28.82
N ALA A 161 -25.87 -54.77 28.55
CA ALA A 161 -26.49 -54.86 27.23
C ALA A 161 -27.21 -53.56 26.84
N TYR A 162 -27.69 -52.77 27.80
CA TYR A 162 -28.27 -51.45 27.56
C TYR A 162 -27.19 -50.38 27.33
N SER A 163 -26.18 -50.25 28.21
CA SER A 163 -25.12 -49.24 28.04
C SER A 163 -24.18 -49.51 26.86
N ASN A 164 -24.08 -50.75 26.39
CA ASN A 164 -23.32 -51.11 25.19
C ASN A 164 -24.11 -50.98 23.88
N ARG A 165 -25.34 -50.43 23.90
CA ARG A 165 -26.06 -50.11 22.64
C ARG A 165 -25.28 -49.05 21.87
N SER A 166 -24.68 -49.48 20.77
CA SER A 166 -23.99 -48.59 19.83
C SER A 166 -25.04 -48.02 18.88
N ALA A 167 -25.57 -46.84 19.20
CA ALA A 167 -26.38 -46.09 18.25
C ALA A 167 -25.46 -45.35 17.28
N SER A 168 -25.74 -45.42 15.97
CA SER A 168 -25.14 -44.50 15.00
C SER A 168 -25.85 -43.16 15.05
N VAL A 169 -25.13 -42.09 14.72
CA VAL A 169 -25.71 -40.77 14.49
C VAL A 169 -26.43 -40.79 13.15
N ALA A 170 -27.75 -40.59 13.17
CA ALA A 170 -28.58 -40.57 11.97
C ALA A 170 -28.54 -39.20 11.27
N SER A 171 -28.57 -38.12 12.05
CA SER A 171 -28.45 -36.75 11.53
C SER A 171 -27.92 -35.79 12.59
N VAL A 172 -27.36 -34.67 12.11
CA VAL A 172 -26.91 -33.55 12.95
C VAL A 172 -27.49 -32.27 12.37
N ALA A 173 -28.21 -31.49 13.17
CA ALA A 173 -28.88 -30.27 12.70
C ALA A 173 -28.84 -29.15 13.75
N PRO A 174 -28.46 -27.92 13.39
CA PRO A 174 -28.70 -26.74 14.23
C PRO A 174 -30.18 -26.35 14.22
N ALA A 175 -30.65 -25.77 15.33
CA ALA A 175 -32.00 -25.22 15.46
C ALA A 175 -31.99 -23.96 16.33
N GLY A 176 -32.91 -23.02 16.07
CA GLY A 176 -33.04 -21.77 16.85
C GLY A 176 -32.14 -20.62 16.40
N ASN A 177 -31.24 -20.85 15.45
CA ASN A 177 -30.53 -19.78 14.74
C ASN A 177 -31.48 -19.05 13.77
N GLU A 178 -31.39 -17.73 13.73
CA GLU A 178 -32.18 -16.86 12.84
C GLU A 178 -31.28 -16.13 11.84
N ARG A 179 -30.13 -15.62 12.32
CA ARG A 179 -29.19 -14.80 11.55
C ARG A 179 -27.91 -15.54 11.22
N ILE A 180 -27.44 -16.42 12.10
CA ILE A 180 -26.27 -17.24 11.85
C ILE A 180 -26.68 -18.40 10.93
N ASP A 181 -25.95 -18.61 9.85
CA ASP A 181 -26.20 -19.71 8.92
C ASP A 181 -25.95 -21.09 9.59
N SER A 182 -26.85 -22.04 9.36
CA SER A 182 -26.74 -23.39 9.94
C SER A 182 -25.48 -24.12 9.47
N GLY A 183 -25.01 -23.88 8.24
CA GLY A 183 -23.76 -24.45 7.72
C GLY A 183 -22.53 -23.97 8.49
N ALA A 184 -22.51 -22.71 8.93
CA ALA A 184 -21.42 -22.17 9.75
C ALA A 184 -21.36 -22.83 11.14
N ILE A 185 -22.51 -23.17 11.72
CA ILE A 185 -22.61 -23.93 12.98
C ILE A 185 -22.12 -25.36 12.76
N LEU A 186 -22.58 -26.02 11.69
CA LEU A 186 -22.19 -27.39 11.33
C LEU A 186 -20.68 -27.55 11.12
N GLN A 187 -19.98 -26.54 10.57
CA GLN A 187 -18.53 -26.58 10.42
C GLN A 187 -17.75 -26.62 11.74
N LYS A 188 -18.37 -26.17 12.85
CA LYS A 188 -17.77 -26.23 14.19
C LYS A 188 -18.06 -27.54 14.92
N ILE A 189 -18.93 -28.39 14.36
CA ILE A 189 -19.33 -29.66 14.92
C ILE A 189 -18.50 -30.77 14.26
N SER A 190 -17.82 -31.57 15.08
CA SER A 190 -16.99 -32.68 14.63
C SER A 190 -17.83 -33.93 14.34
N THR A 191 -18.92 -34.12 15.09
CA THR A 191 -19.87 -35.23 14.94
C THR A 191 -20.58 -35.18 13.58
N LYS A 192 -20.60 -36.30 12.86
CA LYS A 192 -21.23 -36.43 11.54
C LYS A 192 -22.26 -37.56 11.49
N PRO A 193 -23.23 -37.48 10.55
CA PRO A 193 -24.08 -38.62 10.23
C PRO A 193 -23.24 -39.85 9.86
N GLY A 194 -23.54 -40.99 10.48
CA GLY A 194 -22.81 -42.26 10.32
C GLY A 194 -21.79 -42.54 11.43
N ASP A 195 -21.39 -41.54 12.22
CA ASP A 195 -20.50 -41.75 13.36
C ASP A 195 -21.18 -42.56 14.46
N LEU A 196 -20.38 -43.17 15.34
CA LEU A 196 -20.92 -43.73 16.58
C LEU A 196 -21.33 -42.59 17.51
N TYR A 197 -22.50 -42.73 18.13
CA TYR A 197 -22.94 -41.79 19.16
C TYR A 197 -21.96 -41.77 20.33
N ASP A 198 -21.29 -40.63 20.51
CA ASP A 198 -20.30 -40.39 21.57
C ASP A 198 -20.64 -39.10 22.36
N PRO A 199 -21.07 -39.25 23.63
CA PRO A 199 -21.32 -38.13 24.53
C PRO A 199 -20.16 -37.16 24.75
N VAL A 200 -18.92 -37.66 24.72
CA VAL A 200 -17.73 -36.86 25.00
C VAL A 200 -17.48 -35.90 23.84
N THR A 201 -17.55 -36.41 22.61
CA THR A 201 -17.44 -35.62 21.38
C THR A 201 -18.55 -34.57 21.29
N LEU A 202 -19.80 -34.92 21.60
CA LEU A 202 -20.92 -33.96 21.60
C LEU A 202 -20.72 -32.79 22.58
N ARG A 203 -20.10 -33.03 23.73
CA ARG A 203 -19.77 -31.98 24.70
C ARG A 203 -18.69 -31.03 24.17
N GLN A 204 -17.72 -31.57 23.42
CA GLN A 204 -16.69 -30.76 22.76
C GLN A 204 -17.32 -29.91 21.64
N ASP A 205 -18.21 -30.50 20.85
CA ASP A 205 -18.95 -29.80 19.79
C ASP A 205 -19.85 -28.69 20.36
N LEU A 206 -20.54 -28.93 21.48
CA LEU A 206 -21.31 -27.90 22.18
C LEU A 206 -20.43 -26.72 22.58
N LYS A 207 -19.27 -26.99 23.19
CA LYS A 207 -18.30 -25.96 23.56
C LYS A 207 -17.77 -25.22 22.33
N ALA A 208 -17.52 -25.91 21.23
CA ALA A 208 -17.06 -25.32 19.98
C ALA A 208 -18.10 -24.35 19.41
N VAL A 209 -19.38 -24.75 19.38
CA VAL A 209 -20.49 -23.88 18.95
C VAL A 209 -20.66 -22.69 19.89
N PHE A 210 -20.64 -22.89 21.21
CA PHE A 210 -20.72 -21.79 22.19
C PHE A 210 -19.55 -20.81 22.06
N SER A 211 -18.33 -21.32 21.78
CA SER A 211 -17.13 -20.51 21.59
C SER A 211 -17.15 -19.60 20.36
N MET A 212 -18.10 -19.79 19.44
CA MET A 212 -18.35 -18.85 18.35
C MET A 212 -18.74 -17.44 18.88
N GLY A 213 -19.26 -17.36 20.10
CA GLY A 213 -19.49 -16.10 20.82
C GLY A 213 -20.77 -15.36 20.43
N TYR A 214 -21.55 -15.88 19.49
CA TYR A 214 -22.79 -15.30 18.96
C TYR A 214 -24.06 -15.73 19.70
N PHE A 215 -23.96 -16.70 20.61
CA PHE A 215 -25.11 -17.30 21.26
C PHE A 215 -25.12 -17.00 22.77
N GLU A 216 -26.30 -16.73 23.33
CA GLU A 216 -26.54 -16.62 24.77
C GLU A 216 -26.57 -18.01 25.42
N ASN A 217 -27.18 -18.97 24.73
CA ASN A 217 -27.31 -20.35 25.18
C ASN A 217 -27.13 -21.33 24.01
N VAL A 218 -26.54 -22.50 24.29
CA VAL A 218 -26.37 -23.61 23.34
C VAL A 218 -26.67 -24.91 24.07
N GLU A 219 -27.66 -25.64 23.59
CA GLU A 219 -28.11 -26.93 24.11
C GLU A 219 -27.99 -28.00 23.03
N VAL A 220 -27.85 -29.26 23.45
CA VAL A 220 -27.79 -30.40 22.53
C VAL A 220 -28.86 -31.40 22.95
N ASP A 221 -29.79 -31.66 22.04
CA ASP A 221 -30.82 -32.69 22.17
C ASP A 221 -30.45 -33.92 21.34
N ALA A 222 -30.68 -35.11 21.90
CA ALA A 222 -30.49 -36.38 21.21
C ALA A 222 -31.81 -37.17 21.18
N GLU A 223 -32.39 -37.33 20.00
CA GLU A 223 -33.67 -38.02 19.79
C GLU A 223 -33.47 -39.41 19.16
N ASP A 224 -34.19 -40.42 19.66
CA ASP A 224 -34.16 -41.78 19.12
C ASP A 224 -34.97 -41.92 17.83
N THR A 225 -34.40 -42.58 16.82
CA THR A 225 -35.09 -42.93 15.57
C THR A 225 -34.77 -44.35 15.13
N GLU A 226 -35.54 -44.89 14.18
CA GLU A 226 -35.27 -46.21 13.58
C GLU A 226 -33.90 -46.29 12.87
N ALA A 227 -33.34 -45.15 12.45
CA ALA A 227 -32.05 -45.05 11.75
C ALA A 227 -30.85 -44.75 12.67
N GLY A 228 -31.07 -44.51 13.97
CA GLY A 228 -30.06 -44.08 14.93
C GLY A 228 -30.49 -42.87 15.76
N LYS A 229 -29.54 -42.07 16.24
CA LYS A 229 -29.79 -40.84 17.03
C LYS A 229 -29.78 -39.59 16.14
N ASN A 230 -30.81 -38.76 16.23
CA ASN A 230 -30.81 -37.40 15.67
C ASN A 230 -30.25 -36.44 16.71
N ILE A 231 -29.22 -35.67 16.34
CA ILE A 231 -28.56 -34.70 17.21
C ILE A 231 -28.98 -33.29 16.80
N ILE A 232 -29.60 -32.55 17.71
CA ILE A 232 -30.09 -31.20 17.45
C ILE A 232 -29.36 -30.21 18.35
N PHE A 233 -28.62 -29.27 17.76
CA PHE A 233 -27.98 -28.17 18.51
C PHE A 233 -28.92 -26.98 18.57
N ARG A 234 -29.59 -26.77 19.71
CA ARG A 234 -30.47 -25.61 19.91
C ARG A 234 -29.67 -24.41 20.38
N VAL A 235 -29.78 -23.30 19.66
CA VAL A 235 -29.05 -22.07 19.96
C VAL A 235 -30.01 -20.91 20.20
N GLN A 236 -29.64 -20.01 21.11
CA GLN A 236 -30.30 -18.72 21.30
C GLN A 236 -29.30 -17.62 20.93
N GLU A 237 -29.56 -16.87 19.87
CA GLU A 237 -28.67 -15.80 19.41
C GLU A 237 -28.66 -14.60 20.37
N LYS A 238 -27.50 -13.95 20.50
CA LYS A 238 -27.35 -12.66 21.18
C LYS A 238 -28.04 -11.52 20.40
N PRO A 239 -28.42 -10.42 21.07
CA PRO A 239 -28.99 -9.25 20.40
C PRO A 239 -28.02 -8.59 19.42
N LEU A 240 -28.58 -7.81 18.49
CA LEU A 240 -27.80 -6.96 17.57
C LEU A 240 -27.29 -5.72 18.30
N ILE A 241 -26.13 -5.21 17.88
CA ILE A 241 -25.58 -3.94 18.35
C ILE A 241 -26.33 -2.79 17.67
N GLY A 242 -27.11 -2.03 18.43
CA GLY A 242 -27.87 -0.89 17.92
C GLY A 242 -27.05 0.38 17.86
N ASN A 243 -26.20 0.59 18.87
CA ASN A 243 -25.41 1.81 19.03
C ASN A 243 -24.04 1.50 19.65
N VAL A 244 -23.04 2.31 19.27
CA VAL A 244 -21.70 2.28 19.84
C VAL A 244 -21.36 3.69 20.31
N VAL A 245 -21.18 3.85 21.61
CA VAL A 245 -20.93 5.15 22.25
C VAL A 245 -19.51 5.19 22.79
N ILE A 246 -18.78 6.27 22.52
CA ILE A 246 -17.45 6.50 23.07
C ILE A 246 -17.55 7.68 24.03
N LYS A 247 -16.98 7.53 25.23
CA LYS A 247 -16.94 8.57 26.26
C LYS A 247 -15.49 8.81 26.69
N GLY A 248 -15.17 10.08 26.94
CA GLY A 248 -13.85 10.50 27.42
C GLY A 248 -12.75 10.50 26.35
N ALA A 249 -13.11 10.59 25.07
CA ALA A 249 -12.16 10.77 23.97
C ALA A 249 -12.03 12.25 23.59
N ASP A 250 -11.21 13.00 24.35
CA ASP A 250 -11.00 14.44 24.17
C ASP A 250 -9.70 14.74 23.40
N ALA A 251 -8.66 13.92 23.57
CA ALA A 251 -7.34 14.10 22.96
C ALA A 251 -7.23 13.53 21.55
N ILE A 252 -8.04 12.53 21.21
CA ILE A 252 -8.16 11.95 19.86
C ILE A 252 -9.60 12.12 19.41
N LYS A 253 -9.81 12.42 18.12
CA LYS A 253 -11.16 12.54 17.57
C LYS A 253 -11.95 11.26 17.80
N GLU A 254 -13.19 11.40 18.24
CA GLU A 254 -14.09 10.27 18.50
C GLU A 254 -14.26 9.36 17.27
N GLU A 255 -14.22 9.92 16.05
CA GLU A 255 -14.30 9.17 14.79
C GLU A 255 -13.19 8.13 14.65
N ASP A 256 -11.94 8.53 14.95
CA ASP A 256 -10.76 7.66 14.84
C ASP A 256 -10.82 6.54 15.90
N VAL A 257 -11.29 6.87 17.11
CA VAL A 257 -11.49 5.90 18.20
C VAL A 257 -12.56 4.87 17.82
N ARG A 258 -13.64 5.33 17.16
CA ARG A 258 -14.72 4.46 16.68
C ARG A 258 -14.25 3.54 15.57
N GLU A 259 -13.46 4.04 14.64
CA GLU A 259 -12.87 3.24 13.57
C GLU A 259 -11.91 2.18 14.15
N ALA A 260 -11.05 2.55 15.10
CA ALA A 260 -10.15 1.60 15.77
C ALA A 260 -10.90 0.50 16.54
N ALA A 261 -12.02 0.84 17.19
CA ALA A 261 -12.88 -0.14 17.85
C ALA A 261 -13.36 -1.23 16.87
N ASN A 262 -13.59 -0.87 15.60
CA ASN A 262 -14.01 -1.78 14.53
C ASN A 262 -15.27 -2.60 14.90
N ILE A 263 -16.21 -1.94 15.59
CA ILE A 263 -17.53 -2.50 15.92
C ILE A 263 -18.58 -1.85 15.01
N THR A 264 -19.14 -2.64 14.11
CA THR A 264 -20.25 -2.21 13.26
C THR A 264 -21.59 -2.34 13.97
N THR A 265 -22.42 -1.30 13.85
CA THR A 265 -23.84 -1.38 14.21
C THR A 265 -24.57 -2.40 13.31
N ASN A 266 -25.71 -2.90 13.78
CA ASN A 266 -26.50 -3.95 13.15
C ASN A 266 -25.79 -5.31 13.01
N SER A 267 -24.70 -5.54 13.76
CA SER A 267 -24.01 -6.83 13.85
C SER A 267 -24.37 -7.55 15.16
N ILE A 268 -24.27 -8.89 15.19
CA ILE A 268 -24.57 -9.68 16.39
C ILE A 268 -23.52 -9.39 17.46
N LEU A 269 -23.98 -9.10 18.68
CA LEU A 269 -23.11 -8.82 19.82
C LEU A 269 -22.15 -10.01 20.05
N ASN A 270 -20.85 -9.73 20.00
CA ASN A 270 -19.81 -10.72 20.26
C ASN A 270 -18.82 -10.15 21.28
N SER A 271 -18.77 -10.75 22.47
CA SER A 271 -17.96 -10.29 23.60
C SER A 271 -16.45 -10.33 23.29
N THR A 272 -16.00 -11.29 22.47
CA THR A 272 -14.60 -11.36 22.03
C THR A 272 -14.24 -10.14 21.19
N LYS A 273 -15.09 -9.77 20.23
CA LYS A 273 -14.89 -8.56 19.41
C LYS A 273 -14.92 -7.28 20.24
N VAL A 274 -15.81 -7.19 21.23
CA VAL A 274 -15.86 -6.03 22.15
C VAL A 274 -14.57 -5.92 22.97
N ASN A 275 -14.02 -7.04 23.44
CA ASN A 275 -12.73 -7.04 24.15
C ASN A 275 -11.57 -6.70 23.21
N GLU A 276 -11.54 -7.25 21.99
CA GLU A 276 -10.56 -6.86 20.96
C GLU A 276 -10.62 -5.37 20.66
N ALA A 277 -11.82 -4.78 20.58
CA ALA A 277 -12.01 -3.35 20.39
C ALA A 277 -11.38 -2.52 21.52
N VAL A 278 -11.51 -2.94 22.79
CA VAL A 278 -10.84 -2.30 23.93
C VAL A 278 -9.32 -2.26 23.71
N TYR A 279 -8.72 -3.38 23.27
CA TYR A 279 -7.29 -3.43 22.98
C TYR A 279 -6.90 -2.54 21.80
N LYS A 280 -7.67 -2.54 20.71
CA LYS A 280 -7.41 -1.70 19.54
C LYS A 280 -7.50 -0.21 19.84
N ILE A 281 -8.47 0.20 20.67
CA ILE A 281 -8.55 1.58 21.15
C ILE A 281 -7.30 1.92 21.97
N LYS A 282 -6.89 1.05 22.92
CA LYS A 282 -5.65 1.26 23.67
C LYS A 282 -4.42 1.38 22.76
N ASP A 283 -4.32 0.54 21.72
CA ASP A 283 -3.24 0.59 20.75
C ASP A 283 -3.25 1.87 19.92
N LEU A 284 -4.43 2.39 19.53
CA LEU A 284 -4.56 3.70 18.89
C LEU A 284 -4.00 4.80 19.79
N TYR A 285 -4.42 4.87 21.05
CA TYR A 285 -3.92 5.84 22.01
C TYR A 285 -2.41 5.72 22.23
N LYS A 286 -1.91 4.49 22.40
CA LYS A 286 -0.49 4.18 22.51
C LYS A 286 0.30 4.66 21.28
N SER A 287 -0.22 4.45 20.07
CA SER A 287 0.40 4.90 18.82
C SER A 287 0.51 6.42 18.69
N LYS A 288 -0.28 7.17 19.47
CA LYS A 288 -0.27 8.63 19.55
C LYS A 288 0.49 9.16 20.78
N GLY A 289 1.08 8.29 21.58
CA GLY A 289 1.89 8.63 22.75
C GLY A 289 1.16 8.60 24.09
N TYR A 290 -0.08 8.10 24.15
CA TYR A 290 -0.88 8.01 25.37
C TYR A 290 -0.81 6.59 25.95
N TYR A 291 0.31 6.26 26.60
CA TYR A 291 0.60 4.90 27.07
C TYR A 291 -0.25 4.46 28.26
N ASN A 292 -0.65 5.41 29.10
CA ASN A 292 -1.37 5.16 30.35
C ASN A 292 -2.91 5.25 30.17
N THR A 293 -3.41 5.13 28.94
CA THR A 293 -4.85 5.18 28.65
C THR A 293 -5.56 3.93 29.15
N GLU A 294 -6.60 4.12 29.97
CA GLU A 294 -7.50 3.06 30.39
C GLU A 294 -8.75 3.05 29.50
N VAL A 295 -9.16 1.88 29.05
CA VAL A 295 -10.38 1.71 28.26
C VAL A 295 -11.18 0.58 28.89
N THR A 296 -12.46 0.85 29.16
CA THR A 296 -13.40 -0.14 29.67
C THR A 296 -14.63 -0.21 28.77
N ALA A 297 -15.14 -1.41 28.50
CA ALA A 297 -16.36 -1.60 27.73
C ALA A 297 -17.51 -1.98 28.67
N LYS A 298 -18.66 -1.31 28.51
CA LYS A 298 -19.92 -1.63 29.18
C LYS A 298 -20.94 -1.99 28.11
N VAL A 299 -21.64 -3.10 28.27
CA VAL A 299 -22.69 -3.53 27.35
C VAL A 299 -24.02 -3.44 28.07
N ASP A 300 -24.95 -2.66 27.53
CA ASP A 300 -26.33 -2.56 28.02
C ASP A 300 -27.27 -3.27 27.05
N THR A 301 -28.14 -4.15 27.57
CA THR A 301 -29.08 -4.95 26.77
C THR A 301 -30.50 -4.73 27.28
N PRO A 302 -31.22 -3.72 26.75
CA PRO A 302 -32.60 -3.48 27.14
C PRO A 302 -33.49 -4.68 26.74
N PRO A 303 -34.51 -5.05 27.54
CA PRO A 303 -35.39 -6.18 27.24
C PRO A 303 -36.06 -6.04 25.87
N GLY A 304 -35.83 -7.00 24.98
CA GLY A 304 -36.42 -7.02 23.62
C GLY A 304 -35.83 -6.00 22.64
N GLY A 305 -34.73 -5.32 23.00
CA GLY A 305 -34.07 -4.31 22.18
C GLY A 305 -32.67 -4.71 21.69
N ASN A 306 -32.08 -3.82 20.90
CA ASN A 306 -30.68 -3.94 20.48
C ASN A 306 -29.74 -3.58 21.64
N ALA A 307 -28.57 -4.22 21.69
CA ALA A 307 -27.51 -3.91 22.64
C ALA A 307 -26.86 -2.55 22.35
N GLU A 308 -26.52 -1.80 23.39
CA GLU A 308 -25.65 -0.62 23.33
C GLU A 308 -24.28 -0.97 23.90
N VAL A 309 -23.21 -0.68 23.15
CA VAL A 309 -21.83 -0.88 23.60
C VAL A 309 -21.22 0.49 23.89
N VAL A 310 -20.85 0.71 25.15
CA VAL A 310 -20.24 1.96 25.62
C VAL A 310 -18.77 1.71 25.93
N PHE A 311 -17.87 2.38 25.20
CA PHE A 311 -16.45 2.44 25.50
C PHE A 311 -16.17 3.69 26.34
N ASP A 312 -15.74 3.48 27.57
CA ASP A 312 -15.41 4.51 28.55
C ASP A 312 -13.87 4.62 28.62
N VAL A 313 -13.35 5.68 28.01
CA VAL A 313 -11.92 5.96 27.83
C VAL A 313 -11.50 6.98 28.87
N LYS A 314 -10.46 6.64 29.65
CA LYS A 314 -9.73 7.58 30.49
C LYS A 314 -8.37 7.81 29.87
N GLU A 315 -8.21 8.97 29.26
CA GLU A 315 -6.97 9.36 28.61
C GLU A 315 -5.87 9.58 29.65
N GLY A 316 -4.68 9.02 29.38
CA GLY A 316 -3.48 9.35 30.15
C GLY A 316 -2.80 10.61 29.61
N ASP A 317 -1.69 11.00 30.24
CA ASP A 317 -0.83 12.07 29.70
C ASP A 317 -0.06 11.60 28.45
N LYS A 318 0.21 12.55 27.54
CA LYS A 318 1.02 12.28 26.34
C LYS A 318 2.49 12.23 26.73
N ILE A 319 3.11 11.06 26.57
CA ILE A 319 4.53 10.83 26.86
C ILE A 319 5.31 10.87 25.55
N THR A 320 6.39 11.64 25.51
CA THR A 320 7.25 11.81 24.31
C THR A 320 8.70 11.42 24.57
N VAL A 321 9.45 11.10 23.52
CA VAL A 321 10.90 10.90 23.59
C VAL A 321 11.58 12.23 23.88
N GLY A 322 12.14 12.36 25.08
CA GLY A 322 12.90 13.53 25.51
C GLY A 322 14.37 13.43 25.13
N GLU A 323 14.96 12.24 25.30
CA GLU A 323 16.39 12.01 25.13
C GLU A 323 16.68 10.69 24.41
N ILE A 324 17.68 10.71 23.52
CA ILE A 324 18.19 9.54 22.82
C ILE A 324 19.69 9.45 23.07
N ASN A 325 20.11 8.33 23.65
CA ASN A 325 21.47 8.03 24.06
C ASN A 325 22.01 6.80 23.35
N PHE A 326 23.33 6.76 23.21
CA PHE A 326 24.08 5.66 22.65
C PHE A 326 25.18 5.31 23.65
N THR A 327 25.41 4.02 23.84
CA THR A 327 26.48 3.54 24.74
C THR A 327 27.37 2.58 23.98
N GLY A 328 28.68 2.66 24.20
CA GLY A 328 29.67 1.86 23.47
C GLY A 328 30.03 2.40 22.08
N ASN A 329 29.57 3.60 21.72
CA ASN A 329 30.01 4.32 20.53
C ASN A 329 31.30 5.12 20.84
N ASP A 330 32.44 4.61 20.38
CA ASP A 330 33.76 5.23 20.54
C ASP A 330 34.23 5.91 19.24
N SER A 331 33.83 5.36 18.08
CA SER A 331 34.30 5.81 16.76
C SER A 331 33.43 6.91 16.16
N PHE A 332 32.14 6.98 16.52
CA PHE A 332 31.19 7.99 16.05
C PHE A 332 30.56 8.74 17.20
N SER A 333 30.29 10.03 16.99
CA SER A 333 29.62 10.84 18.00
C SER A 333 28.14 10.47 18.10
N ALA A 334 27.53 10.74 19.25
CA ALA A 334 26.07 10.59 19.40
C ALA A 334 25.28 11.50 18.43
N GLY A 335 25.90 12.55 17.86
CA GLY A 335 25.28 13.36 16.81
C GLY A 335 25.17 12.59 15.51
N ASP A 336 26.26 11.96 15.07
CA ASP A 336 26.32 11.19 13.82
C ASP A 336 25.30 10.04 13.84
N LEU A 337 25.18 9.35 14.98
CA LEU A 337 24.23 8.25 15.14
C LEU A 337 22.77 8.72 15.20
N ARG A 338 22.50 9.94 15.69
CA ARG A 338 21.14 10.51 15.67
C ARG A 338 20.68 10.82 14.24
N ASP A 339 21.59 11.16 13.35
CA ASP A 339 21.25 11.45 11.95
C ASP A 339 20.94 10.19 11.13
N VAL A 340 21.31 8.99 11.64
CA VAL A 340 21.04 7.68 11.00
C VAL A 340 19.64 7.14 11.34
N ILE A 341 19.11 7.49 12.52
CA ILE A 341 17.84 6.94 13.02
C ILE A 341 16.63 7.81 12.63
N GLN A 342 15.45 7.20 12.56
CA GLN A 342 14.19 7.91 12.35
C GLN A 342 13.56 8.42 13.65
N THR A 343 13.85 7.78 14.78
CA THR A 343 13.34 8.23 16.07
C THR A 343 13.91 9.60 16.42
N THR A 344 13.03 10.59 16.59
CA THR A 344 13.41 11.97 16.91
C THR A 344 12.93 12.38 18.29
N THR A 345 13.66 13.30 18.94
CA THR A 345 13.17 14.01 20.12
C THR A 345 12.19 15.12 19.76
N ARG A 346 11.41 15.58 20.73
CA ARG A 346 10.43 16.66 20.57
C ARG A 346 11.13 17.99 20.21
N LYS A 347 10.84 18.58 19.03
CA LYS A 347 11.28 19.94 18.64
C LYS A 347 10.18 20.97 18.94
N TRP A 348 10.43 21.87 19.90
CA TRP A 348 9.42 22.76 20.52
C TRP A 348 8.68 23.73 19.56
N TRP A 349 9.29 24.15 18.45
CA TRP A 349 8.72 25.13 17.52
C TRP A 349 7.87 24.58 16.34
N ILE A 350 7.89 23.27 16.06
CA ILE A 350 7.12 22.64 14.95
C ILE A 350 6.27 21.43 15.38
N SER A 351 6.21 21.14 16.68
CA SER A 351 5.49 19.99 17.25
C SER A 351 3.97 19.97 16.96
N TRP A 352 3.38 21.06 16.43
CA TRP A 352 1.97 21.14 16.04
C TRP A 352 1.72 20.67 14.60
N LEU A 353 2.77 20.55 13.76
CA LEU A 353 2.68 20.11 12.36
C LEU A 353 3.15 18.66 12.15
N THR A 354 3.88 18.09 13.11
CA THR A 354 4.59 16.81 12.95
C THR A 354 4.35 15.87 14.14
N ASP A 355 4.24 14.56 13.89
CA ASP A 355 4.21 13.50 14.93
C ASP A 355 5.58 13.28 15.63
N ALA A 356 6.49 14.26 15.58
CA ALA A 356 7.85 14.17 16.11
C ALA A 356 7.84 13.99 17.65
N GLY A 357 8.61 13.00 18.13
CA GLY A 357 8.72 12.69 19.55
C GLY A 357 7.78 11.60 20.06
N VAL A 358 6.88 11.05 19.23
CA VAL A 358 6.08 9.88 19.60
C VAL A 358 6.91 8.61 19.40
N LEU A 359 7.09 7.84 20.48
CA LEU A 359 7.86 6.59 20.41
C LEU A 359 7.06 5.49 19.69
N LYS A 360 7.74 4.76 18.79
CA LYS A 360 7.21 3.59 18.10
C LYS A 360 8.21 2.45 18.19
N MET A 361 7.81 1.32 18.78
CA MET A 361 8.74 0.23 19.11
C MET A 361 9.30 -0.48 17.87
N ASP A 362 8.48 -0.61 16.84
CA ASP A 362 8.87 -1.13 15.52
C ASP A 362 9.92 -0.22 14.85
N VAL A 363 9.75 1.10 14.96
CA VAL A 363 10.74 2.07 14.46
C VAL A 363 12.04 1.99 15.23
N LEU A 364 12.00 1.83 16.56
CA LEU A 364 13.20 1.65 17.38
C LEU A 364 14.01 0.42 16.99
N GLN A 365 13.33 -0.71 16.74
CA GLN A 365 14.01 -1.94 16.33
C GLN A 365 14.65 -1.77 14.95
N GLN A 366 13.96 -1.13 14.02
CA GLN A 366 14.53 -0.78 12.71
C GLN A 366 15.69 0.21 12.83
N ASP A 367 15.63 1.16 13.76
CA ASP A 367 16.71 2.10 14.03
C ASP A 367 17.97 1.40 14.55
N ALA A 368 17.83 0.37 15.40
CA ALA A 368 18.96 -0.46 15.81
C ALA A 368 19.60 -1.20 14.62
N GLU A 369 18.79 -1.73 13.70
CA GLU A 369 19.28 -2.37 12.48
C GLU A 369 19.95 -1.36 11.53
N ARG A 370 19.42 -0.14 11.41
CA ARG A 370 20.01 0.95 10.62
C ARG A 370 21.37 1.36 11.18
N LEU A 371 21.49 1.49 12.50
CA LEU A 371 22.76 1.76 13.17
C LEU A 371 23.75 0.62 12.90
N ALA A 372 23.36 -0.64 13.09
CA ALA A 372 24.22 -1.78 12.80
C ALA A 372 24.70 -1.78 11.34
N ALA A 373 23.81 -1.49 10.38
CA ALA A 373 24.14 -1.36 8.97
C ALA A 373 25.08 -0.16 8.71
N PHE A 374 24.87 0.98 9.38
CA PHE A 374 25.74 2.15 9.29
C PHE A 374 27.18 1.80 9.70
N TYR A 375 27.36 1.19 10.88
CA TYR A 375 28.68 0.73 11.33
C TYR A 375 29.33 -0.25 10.35
N GLN A 376 28.58 -1.22 9.83
CA GLN A 376 29.09 -2.19 8.85
C GLN A 376 29.43 -1.56 7.50
N ASN A 377 28.77 -0.48 7.12
CA ASN A 377 29.10 0.30 5.93
C ASN A 377 30.35 1.17 6.15
N GLU A 378 30.68 1.47 7.40
CA GLU A 378 31.87 2.24 7.78
C GLU A 378 33.11 1.37 8.06
N GLY A 379 33.07 0.05 7.82
CA GLY A 379 34.21 -0.85 8.05
C GLY A 379 34.10 -1.79 9.24
N PHE A 380 33.06 -1.66 10.06
CA PHE A 380 32.90 -2.44 11.28
C PHE A 380 32.06 -3.70 11.03
N LEU A 381 32.66 -4.71 10.40
CA LEU A 381 31.95 -5.91 9.91
C LEU A 381 31.28 -6.74 11.01
N GLU A 382 31.77 -6.63 12.24
CA GLU A 382 31.28 -7.37 13.40
C GLU A 382 30.33 -6.54 14.27
N ALA A 383 30.06 -5.29 13.88
CA ALA A 383 29.25 -4.38 14.68
C ALA A 383 27.85 -4.93 14.95
N LYS A 384 27.42 -4.79 16.20
CA LYS A 384 26.10 -5.18 16.67
C LYS A 384 25.50 -4.05 17.49
N VAL A 385 24.22 -3.82 17.28
CA VAL A 385 23.43 -2.91 18.13
C VAL A 385 22.42 -3.77 18.86
N GLY A 386 22.46 -3.73 20.18
CA GLY A 386 21.54 -4.49 21.03
C GLY A 386 20.14 -3.90 21.02
N GLU A 387 19.21 -4.59 21.69
CA GLU A 387 17.83 -4.12 21.80
C GLU A 387 17.77 -2.75 22.51
N PRO A 388 17.03 -1.76 21.96
CA PRO A 388 16.92 -0.44 22.57
C PRO A 388 16.27 -0.51 23.96
N ILE A 389 16.90 0.13 24.94
CA ILE A 389 16.40 0.20 26.32
C ILE A 389 15.61 1.50 26.47
N VAL A 390 14.32 1.38 26.84
CA VAL A 390 13.42 2.52 27.03
C VAL A 390 13.12 2.68 28.52
N ASN A 391 13.52 3.81 29.09
CA ASN A 391 13.20 4.17 30.47
C ASN A 391 12.31 5.42 30.49
N GLN A 392 11.29 5.42 31.34
CA GLN A 392 10.48 6.61 31.58
C GLN A 392 11.06 7.41 32.75
N LYS A 393 11.19 8.73 32.57
CA LYS A 393 11.52 9.69 33.63
C LYS A 393 10.56 10.86 33.51
N ASP A 394 9.74 11.05 34.54
CA ASP A 394 8.65 12.03 34.56
C ASP A 394 7.71 11.83 33.33
N ASP A 395 7.52 12.88 32.52
CA ASP A 395 6.67 12.87 31.32
C ASP A 395 7.46 12.56 30.02
N GLU A 396 8.71 12.13 30.14
CA GLU A 396 9.60 11.86 29.00
C GLU A 396 10.17 10.43 28.98
N LEU A 397 10.38 9.92 27.77
CA LEU A 397 11.08 8.66 27.51
C LEU A 397 12.54 8.94 27.17
N ILE A 398 13.43 8.19 27.80
CA ILE A 398 14.85 8.13 27.53
C ILE A 398 15.13 6.81 26.82
N VAL A 399 15.53 6.88 25.56
CA VAL A 399 15.87 5.73 24.73
C VAL A 399 17.39 5.57 24.69
N THR A 400 17.90 4.37 24.98
CA THR A 400 19.34 4.08 24.93
C THR A 400 19.61 2.92 23.97
N PHE A 401 20.47 3.14 22.97
CA PHE A 401 20.94 2.12 22.04
C PHE A 401 22.32 1.60 22.49
N PRO A 402 22.43 0.35 22.96
CA PRO A 402 23.72 -0.26 23.25
C PRO A 402 24.42 -0.71 21.96
N VAL A 403 25.63 -0.22 21.72
CA VAL A 403 26.44 -0.49 20.53
C VAL A 403 27.69 -1.27 20.94
N ASP A 404 27.97 -2.34 20.20
CA ASP A 404 29.26 -3.02 20.16
C ASP A 404 29.84 -2.80 18.77
N GLU A 405 30.78 -1.86 18.62
CA GLU A 405 31.34 -1.50 17.31
C GLU A 405 32.16 -2.64 16.71
N GLY A 406 32.83 -3.45 17.53
CA GLY A 406 33.84 -4.40 17.05
C GLY A 406 35.04 -3.71 16.38
N ARG A 407 35.77 -4.45 15.54
CA ARG A 407 36.96 -3.92 14.85
C ARG A 407 36.59 -3.31 13.50
N ARG A 408 37.28 -2.22 13.16
CA ARG A 408 37.22 -1.60 11.83
C ARG A 408 38.25 -2.24 10.90
N TYR A 409 37.83 -2.64 9.71
CA TYR A 409 38.67 -3.32 8.73
C TYR A 409 38.90 -2.45 7.48
N ARG A 410 40.17 -2.30 7.09
CA ARG A 410 40.57 -1.67 5.81
C ARG A 410 40.31 -2.61 4.64
N VAL A 411 40.08 -2.04 3.46
CA VAL A 411 40.04 -2.83 2.22
C VAL A 411 41.45 -3.34 1.92
N GLY A 412 41.61 -4.66 1.81
CA GLY A 412 42.85 -5.34 1.45
C GLY A 412 42.96 -5.54 -0.06
N SER A 413 43.41 -6.74 -0.47
CA SER A 413 43.42 -7.13 -1.88
C SER A 413 42.01 -7.46 -2.37
N ILE A 414 41.69 -7.04 -3.60
CA ILE A 414 40.41 -7.34 -4.26
C ILE A 414 40.68 -8.12 -5.52
N ASP A 415 40.02 -9.26 -5.64
CA ASP A 415 40.21 -10.17 -6.76
C ASP A 415 38.90 -10.78 -7.28
N ILE A 416 38.90 -11.18 -8.55
CA ILE A 416 37.77 -11.86 -9.20
C ILE A 416 38.30 -13.11 -9.92
N GLU A 417 37.59 -14.22 -9.77
CA GLU A 417 37.91 -15.49 -10.44
C GLU A 417 36.66 -16.26 -10.89
N GLY A 418 36.86 -17.32 -11.68
CA GLY A 418 35.79 -18.19 -12.18
C GLY A 418 35.54 -18.02 -13.68
N ASP A 419 34.28 -18.11 -14.10
CA ASP A 419 33.88 -18.14 -15.51
C ASP A 419 33.75 -16.73 -16.11
N LEU A 420 34.87 -16.02 -16.28
CA LEU A 420 34.86 -14.60 -16.63
C LEU A 420 34.37 -14.32 -18.07
N ILE A 421 33.43 -13.38 -18.23
CA ILE A 421 32.92 -12.94 -19.55
C ILE A 421 33.74 -11.84 -20.21
N LYS A 422 34.62 -11.19 -19.44
CA LYS A 422 35.49 -10.08 -19.81
C LYS A 422 36.85 -10.27 -19.14
N ASP A 423 37.84 -9.50 -19.56
CA ASP A 423 39.14 -9.49 -18.90
C ASP A 423 39.00 -9.10 -17.43
N LYS A 424 39.79 -9.79 -16.59
CA LYS A 424 39.78 -9.59 -15.13
C LYS A 424 40.01 -8.13 -14.74
N ALA A 425 40.90 -7.44 -15.45
CA ALA A 425 41.17 -6.02 -15.22
C ALA A 425 39.92 -5.15 -15.47
N GLU A 426 39.17 -5.41 -16.54
CA GLU A 426 37.93 -4.68 -16.83
C GLU A 426 36.85 -4.91 -15.76
N LEU A 427 36.71 -6.15 -15.28
CA LEU A 427 35.74 -6.47 -14.23
C LEU A 427 36.11 -5.84 -12.89
N LEU A 428 37.41 -5.76 -12.59
CA LEU A 428 37.91 -5.07 -11.41
C LEU A 428 37.66 -3.57 -11.47
N GLU A 429 37.82 -2.91 -12.62
CA GLU A 429 37.53 -1.46 -12.78
C GLU A 429 36.06 -1.10 -12.50
N VAL A 430 35.15 -2.06 -12.60
CA VAL A 430 33.71 -1.86 -12.34
C VAL A 430 33.39 -1.90 -10.83
N LEU A 431 34.29 -2.42 -9.99
CA LEU A 431 34.10 -2.53 -8.54
C LEU A 431 34.41 -1.20 -7.84
N GLN A 432 33.42 -0.65 -7.13
CA GLN A 432 33.57 0.60 -6.38
C GLN A 432 34.30 0.39 -5.06
N ILE A 433 34.26 -0.81 -4.49
CA ILE A 433 34.93 -1.10 -3.20
C ILE A 433 36.45 -0.92 -3.26
N ARG A 434 37.03 -0.84 -4.46
CA ARG A 434 38.46 -0.58 -4.67
C ARG A 434 38.87 0.85 -4.31
N ASP A 435 37.93 1.78 -4.38
CA ASP A 435 38.16 3.19 -4.07
C ASP A 435 37.88 3.52 -2.59
N GLU A 436 37.40 2.55 -1.82
CA GLU A 436 37.06 2.68 -0.41
C GLU A 436 38.29 2.42 0.49
N GLU A 437 38.49 3.25 1.51
CA GLU A 437 39.57 3.03 2.50
C GLU A 437 39.21 1.87 3.46
N TYR A 438 37.93 1.79 3.85
CA TYR A 438 37.40 0.78 4.77
C TYR A 438 36.33 -0.06 4.10
N VAL A 439 36.15 -1.31 4.56
CA VAL A 439 35.20 -2.23 3.94
C VAL A 439 33.77 -1.71 4.11
N ASN A 440 33.14 -1.32 3.02
CA ASN A 440 31.74 -0.91 3.03
C ASN A 440 30.85 -2.07 2.57
N ARG A 441 30.04 -2.62 3.49
CA ARG A 441 29.15 -3.77 3.22
C ARG A 441 28.14 -3.46 2.11
N GLN A 442 27.59 -2.25 2.07
CA GLN A 442 26.65 -1.84 1.04
C GLN A 442 27.33 -1.77 -0.33
N VAL A 443 28.52 -1.15 -0.41
CA VAL A 443 29.29 -1.10 -1.67
C VAL A 443 29.66 -2.50 -2.15
N LEU A 444 30.09 -3.42 -1.28
CA LEU A 444 30.38 -4.81 -1.65
C LEU A 444 29.14 -5.50 -2.25
N ARG A 445 27.98 -5.34 -1.63
CA ARG A 445 26.72 -5.92 -2.13
C ARG A 445 26.31 -5.32 -3.47
N ASP A 446 26.50 -4.01 -3.64
CA ASP A 446 26.19 -3.32 -4.89
C ASP A 446 27.16 -3.73 -6.00
N ASP A 447 28.43 -3.96 -5.68
CA ASP A 447 29.44 -4.52 -6.57
C ASP A 447 29.09 -5.94 -7.02
N ILE A 448 28.70 -6.83 -6.09
CA ILE A 448 28.21 -8.18 -6.41
C ILE A 448 27.02 -8.09 -7.36
N THR A 449 26.04 -7.24 -7.04
CA THR A 449 24.86 -7.02 -7.89
C THR A 449 25.26 -6.49 -9.26
N ARG A 450 26.20 -5.55 -9.33
CA ARG A 450 26.68 -4.95 -10.59
C ARG A 450 27.37 -5.97 -11.48
N ILE A 451 28.19 -6.85 -10.91
CA ILE A 451 28.81 -7.95 -11.65
C ILE A 451 27.73 -8.95 -12.10
N THR A 452 26.82 -9.37 -11.23
CA THR A 452 25.71 -10.27 -11.61
C THR A 452 24.86 -9.67 -12.73
N ASP A 453 24.49 -8.39 -12.61
CA ASP A 453 23.73 -7.65 -13.64
C ASP A 453 24.51 -7.56 -14.94
N LEU A 454 25.82 -7.28 -14.90
CA LEU A 454 26.65 -7.28 -16.09
C LEU A 454 26.60 -8.63 -16.81
N TYR A 455 26.65 -9.75 -16.09
CA TYR A 455 26.52 -11.07 -16.70
C TYR A 455 25.12 -11.29 -17.28
N ALA A 456 24.09 -10.85 -16.56
CA ALA A 456 22.70 -10.90 -16.98
C ALA A 456 22.44 -10.04 -18.24
N GLU A 457 23.13 -8.92 -18.44
CA GLU A 457 23.11 -8.09 -19.66
C GLU A 457 23.73 -8.80 -20.88
N TYR A 458 24.66 -9.73 -20.65
CA TYR A 458 25.25 -10.57 -21.70
C TYR A 458 24.48 -11.89 -21.94
N GLY A 459 23.35 -12.09 -21.27
CA GLY A 459 22.47 -13.26 -21.44
C GLY A 459 22.61 -14.35 -20.39
N TYR A 460 23.43 -14.16 -19.36
CA TYR A 460 23.64 -15.16 -18.32
C TYR A 460 22.73 -14.88 -17.11
N ALA A 461 21.45 -15.25 -17.23
CA ALA A 461 20.41 -14.95 -16.24
C ALA A 461 20.63 -15.59 -14.86
N PHE A 462 21.38 -16.69 -14.82
CA PHE A 462 21.64 -17.48 -13.60
C PHE A 462 23.08 -17.34 -13.10
N ALA A 463 23.74 -16.23 -13.44
CA ALA A 463 25.07 -15.95 -12.93
C ALA A 463 25.03 -15.78 -11.40
N ASP A 464 25.98 -16.41 -10.71
CA ASP A 464 26.11 -16.36 -9.26
C ASP A 464 27.49 -15.82 -8.91
N VAL A 465 27.52 -14.81 -8.04
CA VAL A 465 28.75 -14.12 -7.60
C VAL A 465 28.84 -14.25 -6.09
N ASN A 466 29.73 -15.11 -5.62
CA ASN A 466 29.89 -15.41 -4.21
C ASN A 466 31.14 -14.71 -3.63
N PRO A 467 30.99 -13.77 -2.68
CA PRO A 467 32.13 -13.12 -2.04
C PRO A 467 32.78 -14.03 -1.00
N LYS A 468 34.10 -14.19 -1.10
CA LYS A 468 34.93 -14.75 -0.04
C LYS A 468 35.69 -13.63 0.65
N ILE A 469 35.45 -13.52 1.95
CA ILE A 469 36.01 -12.49 2.82
C ILE A 469 37.05 -13.15 3.71
N ASN A 470 38.33 -12.84 3.51
CA ASN A 470 39.42 -13.39 4.28
C ASN A 470 40.12 -12.27 5.06
N ARG A 471 40.45 -12.50 6.33
CA ARG A 471 41.29 -11.55 7.07
C ARG A 471 42.71 -11.67 6.57
N SER A 472 43.34 -10.52 6.34
CA SER A 472 44.75 -10.48 5.97
C SER A 472 45.63 -10.97 7.14
N ALA A 473 46.91 -11.22 6.85
CA ALA A 473 47.87 -11.66 7.87
C ALA A 473 48.14 -10.61 8.97
N ASP A 474 47.91 -9.32 8.71
CA ASP A 474 48.05 -8.24 9.70
C ASP A 474 46.83 -8.09 10.62
N GLY A 475 45.67 -8.62 10.21
CA GLY A 475 44.43 -8.58 10.98
C GLY A 475 43.74 -7.21 11.01
N GLU A 476 44.25 -6.22 10.28
CA GLU A 476 43.72 -4.85 10.15
C GLU A 476 43.01 -4.64 8.80
N SER A 477 43.26 -5.51 7.83
CA SER A 477 42.64 -5.49 6.50
C SER A 477 41.92 -6.80 6.14
N VAL A 478 41.04 -6.71 5.16
CA VAL A 478 40.23 -7.82 4.67
C VAL A 478 40.38 -7.95 3.16
N ASP A 479 40.82 -9.13 2.73
CA ASP A 479 40.93 -9.52 1.33
C ASP A 479 39.59 -10.03 0.80
N LEU A 480 39.17 -9.52 -0.35
CA LEU A 480 37.89 -9.81 -0.98
C LEU A 480 38.10 -10.57 -2.30
N LEU A 481 37.61 -11.80 -2.39
CA LEU A 481 37.64 -12.61 -3.60
C LEU A 481 36.22 -12.88 -4.09
N LEU A 482 35.84 -12.30 -5.22
CA LEU A 482 34.54 -12.55 -5.86
C LEU A 482 34.64 -13.77 -6.80
N GLN A 483 34.00 -14.87 -6.42
CA GLN A 483 33.96 -16.08 -7.24
C GLN A 483 32.72 -16.06 -8.13
N VAL A 484 32.91 -16.03 -9.45
CA VAL A 484 31.82 -15.95 -10.43
C VAL A 484 31.56 -17.30 -11.09
N LYS A 485 30.31 -17.74 -11.05
CA LYS A 485 29.79 -18.85 -11.85
C LYS A 485 28.85 -18.29 -12.89
N LYS A 486 29.21 -18.41 -14.15
CA LYS A 486 28.47 -17.78 -15.25
C LYS A 486 27.15 -18.48 -15.55
N GLY A 487 27.11 -19.81 -15.43
CA GLY A 487 25.98 -20.61 -15.89
C GLY A 487 25.83 -20.60 -17.42
N GLU A 488 24.70 -21.10 -17.91
CA GLU A 488 24.37 -21.15 -19.33
C GLU A 488 23.61 -19.88 -19.79
N MET A 489 23.66 -19.60 -21.09
CA MET A 489 23.04 -18.40 -21.67
C MET A 489 21.54 -18.63 -21.87
N ALA A 490 20.72 -17.73 -21.33
CA ALA A 490 19.27 -17.78 -21.43
C ALA A 490 18.72 -16.99 -22.62
N TYR A 491 17.60 -17.46 -23.16
CA TYR A 491 16.82 -16.83 -24.23
C TYR A 491 15.39 -16.61 -23.78
N VAL A 492 14.78 -15.53 -24.28
CA VAL A 492 13.38 -15.23 -24.03
C VAL A 492 12.55 -16.06 -24.99
N ASN A 493 11.72 -16.95 -24.48
CA ASN A 493 10.83 -17.77 -25.30
C ASN A 493 9.62 -16.96 -25.78
N ARG A 494 8.87 -16.38 -24.84
CA ARG A 494 7.74 -15.47 -25.12
C ARG A 494 7.59 -14.41 -24.04
N VAL A 495 6.86 -13.35 -24.37
CA VAL A 495 6.44 -12.31 -23.43
C VAL A 495 4.94 -12.44 -23.19
N GLU A 496 4.59 -12.71 -21.94
CA GLU A 496 3.20 -12.81 -21.49
C GLU A 496 2.81 -11.54 -20.74
N VAL A 497 1.77 -10.86 -21.20
CA VAL A 497 1.27 -9.64 -20.55
C VAL A 497 -0.02 -9.99 -19.81
N GLN A 498 -0.09 -9.67 -18.52
CA GLN A 498 -1.23 -9.97 -17.66
C GLN A 498 -1.64 -8.76 -16.81
N GLY A 499 -2.93 -8.72 -16.44
CA GLY A 499 -3.53 -7.65 -15.65
C GLY A 499 -3.98 -6.42 -16.45
N ASN A 500 -3.72 -6.36 -17.76
CA ASN A 500 -4.15 -5.30 -18.68
C ASN A 500 -5.61 -5.49 -19.15
N THR A 501 -6.58 -5.30 -18.24
CA THR A 501 -8.01 -5.51 -18.54
C THR A 501 -8.62 -4.44 -19.46
N ARG A 502 -8.13 -3.21 -19.37
CA ARG A 502 -8.60 -2.05 -20.14
C ARG A 502 -7.59 -1.64 -21.21
N THR A 503 -6.31 -1.63 -20.86
CA THR A 503 -5.19 -1.23 -21.71
C THR A 503 -4.91 -2.32 -22.73
N ARG A 504 -4.89 -1.95 -24.00
CA ARG A 504 -4.61 -2.89 -25.09
C ARG A 504 -3.16 -3.35 -25.03
N ASP A 505 -2.95 -4.64 -25.27
CA ASP A 505 -1.64 -5.31 -25.18
C ASP A 505 -0.53 -4.58 -25.98
N HIS A 506 -0.80 -4.12 -27.20
CA HIS A 506 0.19 -3.37 -28.02
C HIS A 506 0.74 -2.11 -27.34
N VAL A 507 -0.03 -1.46 -26.45
CA VAL A 507 0.41 -0.26 -25.70
C VAL A 507 1.55 -0.61 -24.75
N ILE A 508 1.51 -1.81 -24.17
CA ILE A 508 2.55 -2.35 -23.30
C ILE A 508 3.72 -2.85 -24.15
N ARG A 509 3.44 -3.69 -25.15
CA ARG A 509 4.48 -4.34 -25.97
C ARG A 509 5.39 -3.35 -26.69
N ARG A 510 4.86 -2.25 -27.24
CA ARG A 510 5.67 -1.24 -27.95
C ARG A 510 6.71 -0.51 -27.08
N ASP A 511 6.60 -0.62 -25.76
CA ASP A 511 7.55 -0.04 -24.81
C ASP A 511 8.47 -1.07 -24.16
N LEU A 512 8.30 -2.36 -24.48
CA LEU A 512 9.25 -3.40 -24.13
C LEU A 512 10.50 -3.30 -25.02
N ARG A 513 11.65 -3.53 -24.39
CA ARG A 513 12.95 -3.73 -25.04
C ARG A 513 13.31 -5.22 -25.15
N VAL A 514 12.59 -6.05 -24.41
CA VAL A 514 12.73 -7.50 -24.45
C VAL A 514 12.05 -8.01 -25.71
N GLU A 515 12.75 -8.85 -26.47
CA GLU A 515 12.27 -9.42 -27.72
C GLU A 515 12.01 -10.92 -27.55
N GLU A 516 10.87 -11.40 -28.05
CA GLU A 516 10.57 -12.83 -28.09
C GLU A 516 11.54 -13.54 -29.04
N GLY A 517 12.11 -14.67 -28.61
CA GLY A 517 13.23 -15.35 -29.28
C GLY A 517 14.59 -14.66 -29.11
N GLY A 518 14.65 -13.49 -28.48
CA GLY A 518 15.86 -12.75 -28.23
C GLY A 518 16.71 -13.34 -27.10
N ARG A 519 17.97 -12.90 -27.00
CA ARG A 519 18.81 -13.20 -25.84
C ARG A 519 18.22 -12.54 -24.60
N TYR A 520 18.30 -13.22 -23.46
CA TYR A 520 18.00 -12.58 -22.18
C TYR A 520 18.87 -11.34 -21.96
N ASP A 521 18.27 -10.26 -21.49
CA ASP A 521 18.97 -9.01 -21.20
C ASP A 521 18.28 -8.31 -20.02
N ALA A 522 18.94 -8.32 -18.86
CA ALA A 522 18.42 -7.67 -17.66
C ALA A 522 18.29 -6.14 -17.81
N LYS A 523 19.13 -5.49 -18.62
CA LYS A 523 19.00 -4.05 -18.92
C LYS A 523 17.78 -3.78 -19.78
N ALA A 524 17.47 -4.66 -20.73
CA ALA A 524 16.24 -4.58 -21.50
C ALA A 524 15.00 -4.67 -20.58
N ILE A 525 14.98 -5.62 -19.63
CA ILE A 525 13.92 -5.75 -18.62
C ILE A 525 13.78 -4.47 -17.79
N ARG A 526 14.87 -4.00 -17.18
CA ARG A 526 14.88 -2.79 -16.34
C ARG A 526 14.41 -1.55 -17.09
N THR A 527 14.89 -1.37 -18.33
CA THR A 527 14.46 -0.26 -19.21
C THR A 527 12.98 -0.36 -19.56
N SER A 528 12.48 -1.57 -19.82
CA SER A 528 11.06 -1.83 -20.11
C SER A 528 10.19 -1.47 -18.90
N THR A 529 10.55 -1.93 -17.71
CA THR A 529 9.85 -1.61 -16.46
C THR A 529 9.79 -0.10 -16.23
N GLN A 530 10.90 0.62 -16.41
CA GLN A 530 10.94 2.08 -16.27
C GLN A 530 10.03 2.78 -17.28
N LYS A 531 10.05 2.35 -18.56
CA LYS A 531 9.19 2.92 -19.60
C LYS A 531 7.71 2.70 -19.30
N LEU A 532 7.32 1.48 -18.89
CA LEU A 532 5.95 1.15 -18.53
C LEU A 532 5.47 1.91 -17.29
N LYS A 533 6.30 2.04 -16.25
CA LYS A 533 5.98 2.88 -15.08
C LYS A 533 5.77 4.34 -15.47
N ARG A 534 6.58 4.86 -16.40
CA ARG A 534 6.46 6.24 -16.91
C ARG A 534 5.19 6.50 -17.73
N LEU A 535 4.51 5.46 -18.23
CA LEU A 535 3.20 5.64 -18.90
C LEU A 535 2.14 6.16 -17.93
N GLY A 536 2.26 5.88 -16.62
CA GLY A 536 1.30 6.33 -15.63
C GLY A 536 -0.05 5.59 -15.67
N PHE A 537 -0.17 4.50 -16.44
CA PHE A 537 -1.40 3.70 -16.55
C PHE A 537 -1.54 2.63 -15.46
N PHE A 538 -0.45 2.34 -14.75
CA PHE A 538 -0.34 1.23 -13.82
C PHE A 538 0.05 1.74 -12.43
N GLU A 539 -0.53 1.12 -11.39
CA GLU A 539 -0.11 1.28 -9.99
C GLU A 539 1.18 0.52 -9.74
N ASP A 540 1.26 -0.71 -10.24
CA ASP A 540 2.45 -1.56 -10.19
C ASP A 540 2.76 -2.16 -11.55
N VAL A 541 4.06 -2.31 -11.82
CA VAL A 541 4.59 -2.95 -13.02
C VAL A 541 5.75 -3.83 -12.58
N THR A 542 5.57 -5.14 -12.78
CA THR A 542 6.56 -6.15 -12.46
C THR A 542 6.82 -7.01 -13.69
N ILE A 543 8.08 -7.05 -14.14
CA ILE A 543 8.50 -7.90 -15.25
C ILE A 543 9.36 -9.01 -14.67
N THR A 544 8.81 -10.22 -14.62
CA THR A 544 9.43 -11.39 -13.98
C THR A 544 9.84 -12.41 -15.03
N PRO A 545 11.13 -12.71 -15.16
CA PRO A 545 11.60 -13.90 -15.89
C PRO A 545 11.21 -15.16 -15.13
N GLN A 546 10.53 -16.09 -15.81
CA GLN A 546 10.15 -17.40 -15.27
C GLN A 546 10.89 -18.50 -16.05
N PRO A 547 11.54 -19.44 -15.35
CA PRO A 547 12.19 -20.56 -16.02
C PRO A 547 11.14 -21.44 -16.71
N THR A 548 11.47 -21.96 -17.88
CA THR A 548 10.62 -22.92 -18.60
C THR A 548 11.08 -24.36 -18.35
N MET A 549 10.35 -25.33 -18.89
CA MET A 549 10.76 -26.75 -18.90
C MET A 549 11.97 -27.01 -19.80
N VAL A 550 12.32 -26.07 -20.69
CA VAL A 550 13.49 -26.15 -21.55
C VAL A 550 14.62 -25.38 -20.87
N GLU A 551 15.73 -26.07 -20.63
CA GLU A 551 16.96 -25.44 -20.13
C GLU A 551 17.36 -24.29 -21.06
N ASN A 552 17.83 -23.18 -20.50
CA ASN A 552 18.18 -21.94 -21.24
C ASN A 552 17.03 -21.17 -21.88
N GLN A 553 15.78 -21.47 -21.55
CA GLN A 553 14.64 -20.66 -21.96
C GLN A 553 13.88 -20.11 -20.76
N MET A 554 13.49 -18.84 -20.88
CA MET A 554 12.67 -18.13 -19.90
C MET A 554 11.47 -17.50 -20.58
N ASP A 555 10.30 -17.62 -19.95
CA ASP A 555 9.14 -16.82 -20.27
C ASP A 555 9.25 -15.50 -19.50
N VAL A 556 8.91 -14.37 -20.13
CA VAL A 556 8.94 -13.06 -19.46
C VAL A 556 7.51 -12.63 -19.19
N VAL A 557 7.11 -12.67 -17.92
CA VAL A 557 5.77 -12.29 -17.49
C VAL A 557 5.77 -10.82 -17.08
N VAL A 558 5.03 -10.02 -17.84
CA VAL A 558 4.76 -8.61 -17.58
C VAL A 558 3.44 -8.51 -16.83
N ASP A 559 3.51 -8.44 -15.51
CA ASP A 559 2.37 -8.23 -14.63
C ASP A 559 2.16 -6.73 -14.41
N VAL A 560 0.97 -6.26 -14.77
CA VAL A 560 0.57 -4.86 -14.55
C VAL A 560 -0.72 -4.78 -13.75
N LYS A 561 -0.71 -3.92 -12.73
CA LYS A 561 -1.93 -3.56 -12.00
C LYS A 561 -2.43 -2.22 -12.53
N GLU A 562 -3.51 -2.24 -13.32
CA GLU A 562 -4.10 -1.01 -13.87
C GLU A 562 -4.66 -0.10 -12.78
N LYS A 563 -4.50 1.21 -12.98
CA LYS A 563 -5.12 2.25 -12.14
C LYS A 563 -6.02 3.17 -12.97
N PRO A 564 -6.91 3.95 -12.32
CA PRO A 564 -7.62 5.03 -13.00
C PRO A 564 -6.64 6.02 -13.65
N THR A 565 -6.89 6.33 -14.92
CA THR A 565 -6.09 7.26 -15.74
C THR A 565 -6.83 8.54 -16.07
N GLY A 566 -8.10 8.63 -15.65
CA GLY A 566 -8.88 9.85 -15.69
C GLY A 566 -8.45 10.78 -14.56
N SER A 567 -8.30 12.07 -14.88
CA SER A 567 -8.04 13.11 -13.90
C SER A 567 -8.97 14.30 -14.09
N PHE A 568 -9.34 14.92 -12.97
CA PHE A 568 -10.06 16.18 -12.92
C PHE A 568 -9.25 17.15 -12.07
N GLN A 569 -8.88 18.27 -12.66
CA GLN A 569 -8.04 19.28 -12.05
C GLN A 569 -8.83 20.59 -12.00
N ILE A 570 -8.86 21.23 -10.83
CA ILE A 570 -9.30 22.60 -10.67
C ILE A 570 -8.14 23.38 -10.08
N GLY A 571 -7.83 24.53 -10.66
CA GLY A 571 -6.82 25.44 -10.17
C GLY A 571 -7.35 26.87 -10.10
N ALA A 572 -6.74 27.64 -9.22
CA ALA A 572 -6.83 29.09 -9.26
C ALA A 572 -5.41 29.65 -9.19
N GLY A 573 -5.19 30.76 -9.87
CA GLY A 573 -3.93 31.46 -9.91
C GLY A 573 -4.17 32.96 -9.86
N TYR A 574 -3.12 33.71 -9.54
CA TYR A 574 -3.16 35.16 -9.66
C TYR A 574 -1.88 35.62 -10.35
N SER A 575 -1.98 36.54 -11.29
CA SER A 575 -0.82 37.20 -11.87
C SER A 575 -1.02 38.69 -12.09
N SER A 576 0.08 39.45 -12.19
CA SER A 576 0.03 40.88 -12.52
C SER A 576 -0.60 41.14 -13.90
N SER A 577 -0.48 40.20 -14.84
CA SER A 577 -0.97 40.31 -16.21
C SER A 577 -2.41 39.81 -16.42
N GLU A 578 -2.83 38.75 -15.72
CA GLU A 578 -4.15 38.11 -15.90
C GLU A 578 -5.11 38.42 -14.74
N ARG A 579 -4.60 39.03 -13.65
CA ARG A 579 -5.27 39.13 -12.35
C ARG A 579 -5.65 37.73 -11.85
N MET A 580 -6.87 37.55 -11.33
CA MET A 580 -7.37 36.24 -10.89
C MET A 580 -7.62 35.35 -12.10
N LEU A 581 -7.07 34.14 -12.11
CA LEU A 581 -7.24 33.10 -13.12
C LEU A 581 -7.89 31.88 -12.45
N PHE A 582 -9.00 31.40 -13.00
CA PHE A 582 -9.59 30.11 -12.65
C PHE A 582 -9.37 29.15 -13.81
N MET A 583 -9.01 27.91 -13.52
CA MET A 583 -8.77 26.88 -14.53
C MET A 583 -9.39 25.55 -14.09
N GLY A 584 -9.89 24.81 -15.07
CA GLY A 584 -10.37 23.45 -14.89
C GLY A 584 -9.94 22.59 -16.07
N GLU A 585 -9.48 21.37 -15.81
CA GLU A 585 -9.16 20.39 -16.84
C GLU A 585 -9.77 19.05 -16.46
N ILE A 586 -10.46 18.42 -17.40
CA ILE A 586 -10.80 17.00 -17.35
C ILE A 586 -9.99 16.28 -18.41
N SER A 587 -9.31 15.20 -18.03
CA SER A 587 -8.52 14.41 -18.98
C SER A 587 -8.62 12.92 -18.72
N GLU A 588 -8.43 12.13 -19.78
CA GLU A 588 -8.30 10.68 -19.76
C GLU A 588 -7.06 10.31 -20.57
N ASP A 589 -6.00 9.90 -19.87
CA ASP A 589 -4.66 9.68 -20.45
C ASP A 589 -4.51 8.34 -21.18
N ASN A 590 -5.49 7.42 -21.01
CA ASN A 590 -5.53 6.12 -21.67
C ASN A 590 -6.92 5.84 -22.25
N LEU A 591 -7.39 6.76 -23.09
CA LEU A 591 -8.71 6.73 -23.70
C LEU A 591 -8.95 5.39 -24.42
N PHE A 592 -9.99 4.68 -24.00
CA PHE A 592 -10.36 3.34 -24.50
C PHE A 592 -9.22 2.31 -24.48
N GLY A 593 -8.25 2.48 -23.58
CA GLY A 593 -7.10 1.57 -23.46
C GLY A 593 -6.07 1.69 -24.60
N THR A 594 -6.10 2.76 -25.38
CA THR A 594 -5.24 2.93 -26.57
C THR A 594 -3.92 3.66 -26.28
N GLY A 595 -3.71 4.13 -25.05
CA GLY A 595 -2.63 5.04 -24.68
C GLY A 595 -2.77 6.45 -25.28
N ASN A 596 -3.92 6.77 -25.87
CA ASN A 596 -4.23 8.12 -26.35
C ASN A 596 -4.79 8.96 -25.21
N ARG A 597 -4.48 10.26 -25.23
CA ARG A 597 -4.98 11.23 -24.26
C ARG A 597 -6.09 12.07 -24.89
N LEU A 598 -7.19 12.25 -24.18
CA LEU A 598 -8.20 13.27 -24.49
C LEU A 598 -8.36 14.18 -23.28
N SER A 599 -8.28 15.49 -23.49
CA SER A 599 -8.39 16.48 -22.42
C SER A 599 -9.22 17.67 -22.86
N PHE A 600 -10.12 18.14 -22.00
CA PHE A 600 -10.79 19.42 -22.14
C PHE A 600 -10.33 20.34 -21.02
N ALA A 601 -9.75 21.47 -21.39
CA ALA A 601 -9.30 22.50 -20.46
C ALA A 601 -10.08 23.79 -20.70
N ALA A 602 -10.52 24.41 -19.60
CA ALA A 602 -11.16 25.72 -19.58
C ALA A 602 -10.40 26.62 -18.59
N SER A 603 -10.09 27.84 -18.98
CA SER A 603 -9.47 28.83 -18.10
C SER A 603 -10.06 30.20 -18.33
N THR A 604 -10.38 30.93 -17.27
CA THR A 604 -10.95 32.27 -17.32
C THR A 604 -10.23 33.18 -16.34
N SER A 605 -9.91 34.39 -16.78
CA SER A 605 -9.26 35.43 -16.01
C SER A 605 -9.99 36.75 -16.18
N TYR A 606 -9.48 37.83 -15.59
CA TYR A 606 -10.03 39.16 -15.86
C TYR A 606 -9.78 39.63 -17.31
N LYS A 607 -8.71 39.13 -17.96
CA LYS A 607 -8.29 39.57 -19.30
C LYS A 607 -8.50 38.52 -20.39
N SER A 608 -8.71 37.26 -20.06
CA SER A 608 -8.81 36.20 -21.06
C SER A 608 -9.75 35.07 -20.64
N THR A 609 -10.43 34.46 -21.62
CA THR A 609 -11.15 33.20 -21.45
C THR A 609 -10.71 32.25 -22.55
N ARG A 610 -10.44 30.98 -22.21
CA ARG A 610 -9.90 29.99 -23.14
C ARG A 610 -10.50 28.62 -22.88
N TYR A 611 -10.92 27.97 -23.97
CA TYR A 611 -11.35 26.59 -24.02
C TYR A 611 -10.44 25.83 -24.99
N ASN A 612 -10.02 24.62 -24.61
CA ASN A 612 -9.19 23.77 -25.44
C ASN A 612 -9.59 22.30 -25.28
N LEU A 613 -10.08 21.70 -26.37
CA LEU A 613 -10.25 20.25 -26.48
C LEU A 613 -9.07 19.67 -27.24
N ARG A 614 -8.29 18.81 -26.57
CA ARG A 614 -7.04 18.28 -27.09
C ARG A 614 -7.05 16.76 -27.10
N PHE A 615 -6.77 16.18 -28.27
CA PHE A 615 -6.52 14.77 -28.46
C PHE A 615 -5.05 14.54 -28.79
N VAL A 616 -4.39 13.59 -28.12
CA VAL A 616 -2.98 13.25 -28.34
C VAL A 616 -2.83 11.75 -28.56
N ASN A 617 -2.21 11.38 -29.67
CA ASN A 617 -1.67 10.04 -29.88
C ASN A 617 -0.13 10.10 -29.72
N PRO A 618 0.44 9.58 -28.63
CA PRO A 618 1.88 9.68 -28.38
C PRO A 618 2.73 8.75 -29.28
N ARG A 619 2.11 7.76 -29.95
CA ARG A 619 2.76 6.66 -30.67
C ARG A 619 1.92 6.27 -31.90
N ILE A 620 1.87 7.15 -32.89
CA ILE A 620 1.15 6.89 -34.15
C ILE A 620 1.77 5.65 -34.80
N LEU A 621 0.93 4.67 -35.11
CA LEU A 621 1.34 3.37 -35.68
C LEU A 621 2.45 2.70 -34.86
N ASP A 622 2.40 2.83 -33.53
CA ASP A 622 3.41 2.33 -32.57
C ASP A 622 4.85 2.80 -32.80
N SER A 623 5.02 3.85 -33.59
CA SER A 623 6.30 4.50 -33.85
C SER A 623 6.66 5.53 -32.77
N GLN A 624 7.83 6.18 -32.88
CA GLN A 624 8.22 7.30 -32.01
C GLN A 624 7.57 8.64 -32.42
N VAL A 625 6.71 8.63 -33.44
CA VAL A 625 5.96 9.81 -33.90
C VAL A 625 4.75 10.02 -32.99
N SER A 626 4.66 11.21 -32.41
CA SER A 626 3.48 11.69 -31.70
C SER A 626 2.64 12.59 -32.60
N GLY A 627 1.31 12.57 -32.46
CA GLY A 627 0.41 13.55 -33.05
C GLY A 627 -0.53 14.16 -32.03
N SER A 628 -0.90 15.42 -32.21
CA SER A 628 -2.01 16.04 -31.48
C SER A 628 -2.95 16.78 -32.42
N VAL A 629 -4.22 16.78 -32.04
CA VAL A 629 -5.26 17.64 -32.60
C VAL A 629 -5.80 18.48 -31.45
N ASP A 630 -5.78 19.78 -31.62
CA ASP A 630 -6.21 20.77 -30.64
C ASP A 630 -7.34 21.58 -31.27
N LEU A 631 -8.51 21.63 -30.62
CA LEU A 631 -9.64 22.50 -30.99
C LEU A 631 -9.76 23.56 -29.90
N PHE A 632 -9.62 24.82 -30.28
CA PHE A 632 -9.56 25.91 -29.30
C PHE A 632 -10.53 27.03 -29.65
N ASN A 633 -11.00 27.69 -28.60
CA ASN A 633 -11.67 28.98 -28.67
C ASN A 633 -11.09 29.83 -27.53
N TRP A 634 -10.71 31.06 -27.82
CA TRP A 634 -10.22 31.97 -26.79
C TRP A 634 -10.51 33.42 -27.11
N GLU A 635 -10.79 34.16 -26.05
CA GLU A 635 -11.04 35.58 -26.05
C GLU A 635 -9.98 36.27 -25.18
N ARG A 636 -9.50 37.44 -25.60
CA ARG A 636 -8.58 38.27 -24.82
C ARG A 636 -8.83 39.76 -25.03
N GLU A 637 -8.95 40.48 -23.92
CA GLU A 637 -9.08 41.93 -23.88
C GLU A 637 -7.68 42.59 -23.80
N TYR A 638 -7.29 43.29 -24.87
CA TYR A 638 -6.08 44.13 -24.90
C TYR A 638 -6.40 45.55 -24.39
N ASP A 639 -5.42 46.46 -24.45
CA ASP A 639 -5.66 47.86 -24.07
C ASP A 639 -6.58 48.56 -25.09
N ASP A 640 -6.45 48.21 -26.39
CA ASP A 640 -7.06 48.94 -27.51
C ASP A 640 -8.11 48.14 -28.33
N PHE A 641 -8.23 46.83 -28.07
CA PHE A 641 -9.18 45.93 -28.77
C PHE A 641 -9.42 44.63 -28.00
N THR A 642 -10.52 43.94 -28.31
CA THR A 642 -10.80 42.56 -27.87
C THR A 642 -10.57 41.61 -29.03
N LYS A 643 -9.89 40.48 -28.78
CA LYS A 643 -9.65 39.42 -29.77
C LYS A 643 -10.45 38.19 -29.40
N ASP A 644 -11.36 37.74 -30.27
CA ASP A 644 -11.97 36.41 -30.22
C ASP A 644 -11.37 35.55 -31.34
N SER A 645 -10.92 34.34 -31.00
CA SER A 645 -10.30 33.44 -31.98
C SER A 645 -10.71 32.00 -31.75
N THR A 646 -11.25 31.39 -32.80
CA THR A 646 -11.66 29.97 -32.84
C THR A 646 -10.85 29.24 -33.89
N GLY A 647 -10.31 28.06 -33.57
CA GLY A 647 -9.48 27.35 -34.51
C GLY A 647 -9.19 25.90 -34.17
N ALA A 648 -8.41 25.29 -35.05
CA ALA A 648 -7.90 23.95 -34.92
C ALA A 648 -6.42 23.90 -35.25
N SER A 649 -5.66 23.09 -34.51
CA SER A 649 -4.26 22.82 -34.79
C SER A 649 -4.01 21.32 -34.89
N LEU A 650 -3.26 20.92 -35.92
CA LEU A 650 -2.66 19.61 -36.04
C LEU A 650 -1.16 19.74 -35.75
N ARG A 651 -0.60 18.85 -34.94
CA ARG A 651 0.84 18.81 -34.68
C ARG A 651 1.36 17.38 -34.77
N LEU A 652 2.43 17.17 -35.53
CA LEU A 652 3.21 15.94 -35.54
C LEU A 652 4.57 16.23 -34.90
N GLY A 653 5.12 15.28 -34.15
CA GLY A 653 6.41 15.45 -33.50
C GLY A 653 7.17 14.14 -33.44
N HIS A 654 8.47 14.17 -33.71
CA HIS A 654 9.33 12.99 -33.61
C HIS A 654 10.72 13.36 -33.11
N PRO A 655 11.37 12.49 -32.33
CA PRO A 655 12.75 12.69 -31.92
C PRO A 655 13.66 12.69 -33.14
N LEU A 656 14.63 13.59 -33.17
CA LEU A 656 15.58 13.75 -34.28
C LEU A 656 16.95 13.16 -33.91
N TYR A 657 17.59 13.71 -32.87
CA TYR A 657 18.91 13.28 -32.37
C TYR A 657 19.08 13.75 -30.92
N GLU A 658 19.64 12.91 -30.05
CA GLU A 658 19.68 13.16 -28.60
C GLU A 658 18.29 13.59 -28.07
N GLU A 659 18.22 14.67 -27.31
CA GLU A 659 17.01 15.29 -26.77
C GLU A 659 16.38 16.31 -27.73
N TRP A 660 16.85 16.40 -28.99
CA TRP A 660 16.22 17.24 -30.00
C TRP A 660 14.97 16.58 -30.55
N ARG A 661 13.88 17.35 -30.60
CA ARG A 661 12.60 16.97 -31.17
C ARG A 661 12.15 18.01 -32.18
N ILE A 662 11.78 17.54 -33.36
CA ILE A 662 11.20 18.38 -34.40
C ILE A 662 9.68 18.20 -34.42
N TYR A 663 8.98 19.29 -34.65
CA TYR A 663 7.54 19.39 -34.73
C TYR A 663 7.13 20.01 -36.06
N TYR A 664 6.10 19.45 -36.66
CA TYR A 664 5.39 20.00 -37.81
C TYR A 664 3.98 20.35 -37.34
N GLY A 665 3.65 21.63 -37.38
CA GLY A 665 2.35 22.17 -37.00
C GLY A 665 1.57 22.64 -38.22
N TYR A 666 0.26 22.64 -38.11
CA TYR A 666 -0.63 23.37 -39.00
C TYR A 666 -1.80 23.90 -38.19
N THR A 667 -1.96 25.21 -38.16
CA THR A 667 -3.03 25.89 -37.44
C THR A 667 -3.93 26.60 -38.43
N ILE A 668 -5.24 26.41 -38.28
CA ILE A 668 -6.26 27.21 -38.94
C ILE A 668 -7.12 27.89 -37.88
N SER A 669 -7.33 29.19 -38.01
CA SER A 669 -8.13 29.96 -37.04
C SER A 669 -8.89 31.08 -37.72
N ASP A 670 -10.12 31.31 -37.26
CA ASP A 670 -10.92 32.48 -37.58
C ASP A 670 -10.86 33.43 -36.38
N THR A 671 -10.55 34.70 -36.62
CA THR A 671 -10.30 35.70 -35.58
C THR A 671 -11.10 36.97 -35.85
N ASP A 672 -11.85 37.42 -34.86
CA ASP A 672 -12.59 38.68 -34.89
C ASP A 672 -11.96 39.67 -33.90
N LEU A 673 -11.81 40.92 -34.34
CA LEU A 673 -11.36 42.02 -33.47
C LEU A 673 -12.52 42.99 -33.22
N SER A 674 -12.87 43.15 -31.94
CA SER A 674 -13.98 43.98 -31.47
C SER A 674 -13.50 45.03 -30.45
N ASP A 675 -14.41 45.87 -29.95
CA ASP A 675 -14.15 46.96 -28.98
C ASP A 675 -13.09 47.99 -29.43
N ILE A 676 -12.97 48.21 -30.74
CA ILE A 676 -12.04 49.17 -31.35
C ILE A 676 -12.65 50.58 -31.39
N ASN A 677 -11.94 51.59 -30.88
CA ASN A 677 -12.32 52.99 -31.05
C ASN A 677 -11.86 53.54 -32.41
N GLU A 678 -12.66 53.32 -33.45
CA GLU A 678 -12.29 53.65 -34.84
C GLU A 678 -12.00 55.15 -35.09
N ALA A 679 -12.45 56.06 -34.22
CA ALA A 679 -12.25 57.49 -34.40
C ALA A 679 -10.82 57.97 -34.06
N ASN A 680 -10.09 57.24 -33.22
CA ASN A 680 -8.77 57.63 -32.69
C ASN A 680 -7.88 56.38 -32.47
N ILE A 681 -7.63 55.61 -33.53
CA ILE A 681 -6.78 54.40 -33.42
C ILE A 681 -5.84 54.25 -34.61
N ASN A 682 -4.70 53.60 -34.39
CA ASN A 682 -3.74 53.30 -35.45
C ASN A 682 -4.32 52.51 -36.64
N SER A 683 -3.93 52.90 -37.86
CA SER A 683 -4.32 52.20 -39.09
C SER A 683 -3.95 50.72 -39.14
N ALA A 684 -2.87 50.29 -38.47
CA ALA A 684 -2.46 48.89 -38.38
C ALA A 684 -3.46 48.03 -37.59
N ILE A 685 -4.07 48.58 -36.54
CA ILE A 685 -5.12 47.89 -35.78
C ILE A 685 -6.40 47.81 -36.63
N LEU A 686 -6.78 48.90 -37.29
CA LEU A 686 -7.93 48.92 -38.21
C LEU A 686 -7.76 47.93 -39.36
N LYS A 687 -6.58 47.87 -39.99
CA LYS A 687 -6.28 46.90 -41.06
C LYS A 687 -6.33 45.46 -40.55
N SER A 688 -5.94 45.23 -39.31
CA SER A 688 -6.01 43.90 -38.68
C SER A 688 -7.44 43.42 -38.45
N LYS A 689 -8.42 44.33 -38.38
CA LYS A 689 -9.85 44.00 -38.25
C LYS A 689 -10.40 43.25 -39.47
N ASP A 690 -9.79 43.45 -40.65
CA ASP A 690 -10.15 42.77 -41.90
C ASP A 690 -9.27 41.52 -42.17
N ILE A 691 -8.52 41.05 -41.16
CA ILE A 691 -7.67 39.85 -41.23
C ILE A 691 -8.23 38.79 -40.28
N ASN A 692 -9.15 37.97 -40.80
CA ASN A 692 -9.92 37.05 -39.97
C ASN A 692 -9.37 35.62 -40.06
N LEU A 693 -9.34 35.06 -41.27
CA LEU A 693 -8.92 33.68 -41.48
C LEU A 693 -7.40 33.59 -41.55
N MET A 694 -6.79 32.82 -40.65
CA MET A 694 -5.38 32.49 -40.67
C MET A 694 -5.18 31.00 -40.95
N SER A 695 -4.29 30.70 -41.89
CA SER A 695 -3.84 29.35 -42.23
C SER A 695 -2.32 29.31 -42.15
N MET A 696 -1.78 28.56 -41.18
CA MET A 696 -0.40 28.70 -40.73
C MET A 696 0.27 27.35 -40.47
N PRO A 697 1.02 26.79 -41.44
CA PRO A 697 2.03 25.77 -41.17
C PRO A 697 3.16 26.29 -40.28
N GLU A 698 3.67 25.40 -39.43
CA GLU A 698 4.75 25.67 -38.48
C GLU A 698 5.80 24.55 -38.50
N ILE A 699 7.07 24.92 -38.32
CA ILE A 699 8.16 23.98 -38.06
C ILE A 699 8.86 24.42 -36.78
N GLY A 700 8.88 23.54 -35.79
CA GLY A 700 9.51 23.79 -34.49
C GLY A 700 10.62 22.80 -34.21
N LEU A 701 11.74 23.25 -33.69
CA LEU A 701 12.85 22.42 -33.22
C LEU A 701 13.11 22.74 -31.75
N VAL A 702 13.06 21.74 -30.87
CA VAL A 702 13.17 21.92 -29.41
C VAL A 702 14.18 20.93 -28.82
N ARG A 703 15.00 21.39 -27.87
CA ARG A 703 15.83 20.56 -27.00
C ARG A 703 15.62 20.96 -25.55
N ASP A 704 15.21 20.03 -24.71
CA ASP A 704 15.04 20.26 -23.26
C ASP A 704 15.87 19.23 -22.48
N THR A 705 16.83 19.71 -21.69
CA THR A 705 17.77 18.92 -20.89
C THR A 705 17.73 19.32 -19.42
N ARG A 706 16.70 20.06 -19.01
CA ARG A 706 16.55 20.53 -17.64
C ARG A 706 16.31 19.36 -16.69
N ASP A 707 16.91 19.44 -15.51
CA ASP A 707 16.68 18.47 -14.43
C ASP A 707 15.29 18.60 -13.79
N LYS A 708 14.75 19.82 -13.76
CA LYS A 708 13.41 20.14 -13.23
C LYS A 708 12.66 21.05 -14.19
N SER A 709 11.34 20.95 -14.21
CA SER A 709 10.49 21.86 -15.00
C SER A 709 10.36 23.24 -14.35
N PHE A 710 10.30 23.31 -13.02
CA PHE A 710 10.27 24.51 -12.19
C PHE A 710 11.56 24.62 -11.36
N SER A 711 12.10 25.84 -11.24
CA SER A 711 13.41 26.14 -10.64
C SER A 711 14.51 25.13 -11.03
N PRO A 712 14.89 25.03 -12.33
CA PRO A 712 15.93 24.10 -12.78
C PRO A 712 17.29 24.45 -12.15
N THR A 713 18.10 23.43 -11.83
CA THR A 713 19.43 23.63 -11.26
C THR A 713 20.56 23.36 -12.26
N ARG A 714 20.27 22.60 -13.32
CA ARG A 714 21.21 22.29 -14.39
C ARG A 714 20.51 22.06 -15.72
N GLY A 715 21.26 22.21 -16.81
CA GLY A 715 20.82 21.87 -18.15
C GLY A 715 20.39 23.08 -18.97
N SER A 716 19.65 22.84 -20.06
CA SER A 716 19.25 23.89 -21.01
C SER A 716 17.91 23.61 -21.67
N ARG A 717 17.24 24.68 -22.13
CA ARG A 717 16.07 24.64 -23.01
C ARG A 717 16.30 25.52 -24.21
N ASN A 718 16.28 24.93 -25.40
CA ASN A 718 16.52 25.60 -26.67
C ASN A 718 15.32 25.38 -27.59
N SER A 719 14.88 26.40 -28.29
CA SER A 719 13.78 26.31 -29.24
C SER A 719 13.97 27.23 -30.44
N ILE A 720 13.63 26.75 -31.61
CA ILE A 720 13.47 27.56 -32.83
C ILE A 720 12.10 27.22 -33.41
N ASN A 721 11.33 28.23 -33.79
CA ASN A 721 10.03 28.07 -34.41
C ASN A 721 9.94 28.94 -35.66
N VAL A 722 9.43 28.38 -36.75
CA VAL A 722 9.15 29.09 -38.00
C VAL A 722 7.69 28.87 -38.33
N SER A 723 6.92 29.95 -38.42
CA SER A 723 5.51 29.95 -38.78
C SER A 723 5.33 30.71 -40.10
N TYR A 724 4.58 30.14 -41.04
CA TYR A 724 4.31 30.75 -42.35
C TYR A 724 2.79 30.84 -42.53
N ALA A 725 2.23 32.04 -42.57
CA ALA A 725 0.81 32.27 -42.78
C ALA A 725 0.52 32.66 -44.22
N GLY A 726 -0.57 32.14 -44.80
CA GLY A 726 -1.10 32.64 -46.07
C GLY A 726 -0.52 31.99 -47.33
N GLY A 727 -0.50 32.76 -48.42
CA GLY A 727 0.07 32.35 -49.72
C GLY A 727 -0.60 31.08 -50.29
N PRO A 728 0.15 29.99 -50.57
CA PRO A 728 -0.42 28.76 -51.13
C PRO A 728 -1.39 28.03 -50.18
N PHE A 729 -1.42 28.40 -48.90
CA PHE A 729 -2.29 27.78 -47.88
C PHE A 729 -3.60 28.55 -47.64
N GLY A 730 -3.83 29.66 -48.37
CA GLY A 730 -5.02 30.50 -48.24
C GLY A 730 -5.08 31.30 -46.93
N GLY A 731 -6.22 31.95 -46.67
CA GLY A 731 -6.39 32.85 -45.53
C GLY A 731 -6.10 34.32 -45.86
N ASP A 732 -6.47 35.20 -44.94
CA ASP A 732 -6.35 36.64 -45.04
C ASP A 732 -5.00 37.16 -44.53
N ALA A 733 -4.34 36.45 -43.61
CA ALA A 733 -3.03 36.81 -43.07
C ALA A 733 -1.91 36.27 -43.98
N GLU A 734 -0.89 37.09 -44.28
CA GLU A 734 0.25 36.72 -45.14
C GLU A 734 1.57 37.22 -44.53
N PHE A 735 2.24 36.37 -43.75
CA PHE A 735 3.51 36.69 -43.09
C PHE A 735 4.36 35.44 -42.80
N THR A 736 5.63 35.64 -42.48
CA THR A 736 6.53 34.60 -41.97
C THR A 736 7.13 35.05 -40.66
N LYS A 737 7.05 34.23 -39.62
CA LYS A 737 7.55 34.56 -38.29
C LYS A 737 8.58 33.55 -37.84
N VAL A 738 9.73 34.03 -37.40
CA VAL A 738 10.84 33.22 -36.90
C VAL A 738 11.12 33.62 -35.46
N GLU A 739 11.11 32.66 -34.56
CA GLU A 739 11.35 32.87 -33.13
C GLU A 739 12.39 31.88 -32.62
N GLY A 740 13.35 32.36 -31.85
CA GLY A 740 14.41 31.56 -31.24
C GLY A 740 14.58 31.88 -29.77
N SER A 741 14.80 30.86 -28.93
CA SER A 741 15.16 31.06 -27.53
C SER A 741 16.15 30.01 -27.04
N THR A 742 17.02 30.42 -26.12
CA THR A 742 17.98 29.57 -25.44
C THR A 742 18.05 29.97 -23.97
N ALA A 743 17.97 29.00 -23.07
CA ALA A 743 18.03 29.19 -21.63
C ALA A 743 18.93 28.12 -21.01
N TRP A 744 19.82 28.51 -20.11
CA TRP A 744 20.83 27.66 -19.49
C TRP A 744 20.84 27.85 -17.97
N TRP A 745 21.09 26.76 -17.26
CA TRP A 745 21.24 26.71 -15.80
C TRP A 745 22.54 26.00 -15.47
N PHE A 746 23.42 26.69 -14.77
CA PHE A 746 24.74 26.19 -14.38
C PHE A 746 24.82 26.13 -12.85
N PRO A 747 24.95 24.93 -12.25
CA PRO A 747 25.13 24.83 -10.81
C PRO A 747 26.49 25.43 -10.40
N MET A 748 26.51 26.14 -9.29
CA MET A 748 27.68 26.80 -8.70
C MET A 748 27.88 26.32 -7.25
N ILE A 749 28.88 26.88 -6.57
CA ILE A 749 29.13 26.63 -5.14
C ILE A 749 27.92 27.00 -4.28
N TRP A 750 27.85 26.42 -3.08
CA TRP A 750 26.79 26.71 -2.09
C TRP A 750 25.36 26.48 -2.59
N SER A 751 25.15 25.49 -3.48
CA SER A 751 23.84 25.19 -4.08
C SER A 751 23.21 26.36 -4.85
N THR A 752 24.00 27.31 -5.30
CA THR A 752 23.56 28.44 -6.12
C THR A 752 23.56 28.04 -7.60
N VAL A 753 22.75 28.70 -8.44
CA VAL A 753 22.63 28.43 -9.88
C VAL A 753 22.78 29.73 -10.67
N PHE A 754 23.65 29.74 -11.67
CA PHE A 754 23.70 30.81 -12.66
C PHE A 754 22.72 30.50 -13.78
N HIS A 755 21.79 31.41 -14.03
CA HIS A 755 20.79 31.32 -15.08
C HIS A 755 21.05 32.37 -16.16
N ALA A 756 21.06 31.95 -17.42
CA ALA A 756 21.15 32.85 -18.56
C ALA A 756 20.10 32.48 -19.61
N LYS A 757 19.36 33.46 -20.11
CA LYS A 757 18.35 33.30 -21.16
C LYS A 757 18.55 34.37 -22.23
N LEU A 758 18.35 34.00 -23.48
CA LEU A 758 18.27 34.89 -24.63
C LEU A 758 17.13 34.44 -25.53
N ALA A 759 16.35 35.39 -26.03
CA ALA A 759 15.32 35.14 -27.03
C ALA A 759 15.32 36.27 -28.06
N ALA A 760 14.98 35.92 -29.31
CA ALA A 760 14.84 36.86 -30.40
C ALA A 760 13.76 36.37 -31.38
N GLY A 761 13.13 37.30 -32.08
CA GLY A 761 12.15 36.96 -33.10
C GLY A 761 11.97 38.06 -34.13
N GLN A 762 11.56 37.65 -35.32
CA GLN A 762 11.24 38.55 -36.42
C GLN A 762 10.03 38.03 -37.20
N ALA A 763 9.08 38.92 -37.45
CA ALA A 763 7.96 38.74 -38.35
C ALA A 763 8.26 39.50 -39.65
N PHE A 764 8.18 38.79 -40.77
CA PHE A 764 8.33 39.31 -42.11
C PHE A 764 6.94 39.38 -42.72
N GLU A 765 6.49 40.57 -43.05
CA GLU A 765 5.24 40.74 -43.79
C GLU A 765 5.47 40.31 -45.24
N ASN A 766 4.76 39.27 -45.70
CA ASN A 766 4.93 38.73 -47.06
C ASN A 766 4.11 39.50 -48.10
N LYS A 767 3.09 40.23 -47.65
CA LYS A 767 2.24 41.09 -48.45
C LYS A 767 1.76 42.26 -47.60
N THR A 768 1.77 43.45 -48.18
CA THR A 768 1.42 44.70 -47.49
C THR A 768 0.07 44.62 -46.78
N ASP A 769 0.05 45.07 -45.53
CA ASP A 769 -1.13 45.15 -44.66
C ASP A 769 -1.78 43.79 -44.36
N LYS A 770 -0.96 42.73 -44.29
CA LYS A 770 -1.39 41.34 -44.06
C LYS A 770 -0.69 40.68 -42.87
N LEU A 771 0.13 41.41 -42.11
CA LEU A 771 0.59 41.01 -40.77
C LEU A 771 -0.33 41.58 -39.67
N PRO A 772 -1.19 40.76 -39.04
CA PRO A 772 -2.08 41.23 -37.99
C PRO A 772 -1.35 41.70 -36.73
N VAL A 773 -1.88 42.73 -36.07
CA VAL A 773 -1.28 43.36 -34.87
C VAL A 773 -1.10 42.37 -33.71
N TYR A 774 -2.01 41.42 -33.55
CA TYR A 774 -1.95 40.40 -32.50
C TYR A 774 -0.86 39.35 -32.73
N GLU A 775 -0.22 39.32 -33.91
CA GLU A 775 0.96 38.50 -34.19
C GLU A 775 2.28 39.26 -34.05
N LYS A 776 2.24 40.56 -33.76
CA LYS A 776 3.43 41.37 -33.47
C LYS A 776 3.97 41.10 -32.06
N PHE A 777 5.20 41.51 -31.83
CA PHE A 777 5.91 41.31 -30.58
C PHE A 777 5.65 42.44 -29.58
N PHE A 778 5.52 42.05 -28.31
CA PHE A 778 5.40 42.95 -27.16
C PHE A 778 6.25 42.38 -26.02
N LEU A 779 6.98 43.22 -25.29
CA LEU A 779 7.79 42.82 -24.14
C LEU A 779 7.32 43.51 -22.85
N GLY A 780 7.77 42.98 -21.72
CA GLY A 780 7.37 43.37 -20.36
C GLY A 780 6.67 42.25 -19.59
N GLY A 781 6.72 42.32 -18.26
CA GLY A 781 6.15 41.35 -17.33
C GLY A 781 7.04 40.13 -17.05
N MET A 782 6.52 39.19 -16.25
CA MET A 782 7.26 38.05 -15.68
C MET A 782 8.00 37.16 -16.69
N ASN A 783 7.51 37.07 -17.93
CA ASN A 783 8.03 36.12 -18.93
C ASN A 783 9.05 36.71 -19.92
N SER A 784 9.29 38.02 -19.87
CA SER A 784 10.28 38.71 -20.72
C SER A 784 11.18 39.65 -19.91
N ILE A 785 10.83 40.94 -19.79
CA ILE A 785 11.60 41.95 -19.06
C ILE A 785 10.82 42.37 -17.82
N ARG A 786 11.20 41.82 -16.66
CA ARG A 786 10.60 42.14 -15.35
C ARG A 786 10.93 43.57 -14.95
N GLY A 787 10.00 44.24 -14.26
CA GLY A 787 10.11 45.66 -13.92
C GLY A 787 9.36 46.59 -14.87
N PHE A 788 8.93 46.09 -16.03
CA PHE A 788 7.92 46.71 -16.89
C PHE A 788 6.61 45.91 -16.82
N LYS A 789 5.46 46.58 -16.91
CA LYS A 789 4.16 45.90 -17.02
C LYS A 789 4.10 45.02 -18.27
N SER A 790 3.23 44.01 -18.25
CA SER A 790 2.97 43.16 -19.42
C SER A 790 2.66 44.01 -20.67
N ALA A 791 3.32 43.69 -21.78
CA ALA A 791 3.22 44.39 -23.07
C ALA A 791 3.52 45.91 -23.03
N ALA A 792 4.22 46.42 -22.00
CA ALA A 792 4.55 47.84 -21.89
C ALA A 792 5.70 48.29 -22.81
N ILE A 793 6.58 47.37 -23.23
CA ILE A 793 7.66 47.66 -24.16
C ILE A 793 7.15 47.31 -25.56
N SER A 794 6.82 48.36 -26.31
CA SER A 794 6.27 48.31 -27.67
C SER A 794 6.63 49.62 -28.38
N PRO A 795 6.77 49.61 -29.72
CA PRO A 795 6.62 50.82 -30.51
C PRO A 795 5.29 51.50 -30.17
N ILE A 796 5.34 52.81 -29.96
CA ILE A 796 4.20 53.67 -29.68
C ILE A 796 4.03 54.59 -30.88
N ASP A 797 2.81 54.76 -31.36
CA ASP A 797 2.54 55.62 -32.50
C ASP A 797 2.34 57.10 -32.10
N GLN A 798 1.94 57.92 -33.08
CA GLN A 798 1.66 59.35 -32.89
C GLN A 798 0.38 59.65 -32.07
N TYR A 799 -0.52 58.68 -31.90
CA TYR A 799 -1.74 58.77 -31.11
C TYR A 799 -1.55 58.27 -29.66
N GLY A 800 -0.44 57.59 -29.40
CA GLY A 800 -0.11 57.01 -28.10
C GLY A 800 -0.43 55.52 -27.99
N ASP A 801 -0.85 54.88 -29.08
CA ASP A 801 -1.27 53.49 -29.13
C ASP A 801 -0.06 52.54 -29.19
N LYS A 802 -0.16 51.39 -28.52
CA LYS A 802 0.89 50.35 -28.55
C LYS A 802 0.62 49.38 -29.69
N VAL A 803 1.37 49.51 -30.78
CA VAL A 803 1.09 48.80 -32.03
C VAL A 803 1.92 47.55 -32.26
N GLY A 804 2.80 47.20 -31.31
CA GLY A 804 3.70 46.05 -31.39
C GLY A 804 4.80 46.20 -32.44
N GLY A 805 5.86 45.40 -32.30
CA GLY A 805 6.97 45.37 -33.23
C GLY A 805 7.00 44.15 -34.13
N ASP A 806 7.66 44.27 -35.28
CA ASP A 806 7.96 43.15 -36.16
C ASP A 806 9.27 42.45 -35.77
N LYS A 807 10.07 43.04 -34.88
CA LYS A 807 11.33 42.48 -34.37
C LYS A 807 11.39 42.61 -32.85
N MET A 808 11.93 41.60 -32.18
CA MET A 808 12.22 41.68 -30.73
C MET A 808 13.45 40.89 -30.36
N TRP A 809 14.10 41.30 -29.28
CA TRP A 809 15.00 40.44 -28.53
C TRP A 809 14.98 40.81 -27.05
N TYR A 810 15.28 39.83 -26.20
CA TYR A 810 15.52 40.07 -24.79
C TYR A 810 16.40 38.99 -24.19
N GLY A 811 17.08 39.32 -23.10
CA GLY A 811 17.88 38.42 -22.32
C GLY A 811 17.67 38.62 -20.82
N THR A 812 18.00 37.58 -20.07
CA THR A 812 18.00 37.55 -18.62
C THR A 812 19.31 36.92 -18.16
N VAL A 813 19.94 37.54 -17.17
CA VAL A 813 21.03 36.94 -16.41
C VAL A 813 20.63 36.97 -14.94
N ALA A 814 20.69 35.82 -14.26
CA ALA A 814 20.26 35.71 -12.89
C ALA A 814 21.12 34.75 -12.06
N ILE A 815 21.12 34.98 -10.74
CA ILE A 815 21.68 34.11 -9.72
C ILE A 815 20.54 33.62 -8.85
N VAL A 816 20.32 32.31 -8.82
CA VAL A 816 19.29 31.65 -8.01
C VAL A 816 19.97 30.96 -6.83
N PHE A 817 19.50 31.18 -5.60
CA PHE A 817 20.08 30.62 -4.38
C PHE A 817 19.00 30.09 -3.44
N PRO A 818 19.26 29.03 -2.67
CA PRO A 818 18.26 28.47 -1.78
C PRO A 818 17.99 29.42 -0.61
N LEU A 819 16.71 29.68 -0.31
CA LEU A 819 16.29 30.38 0.91
C LEU A 819 15.93 29.36 2.00
N PHE A 820 15.04 28.42 1.68
CA PHE A 820 14.65 27.30 2.55
C PHE A 820 14.52 26.03 1.71
N LYS A 821 15.59 25.22 1.71
CA LYS A 821 15.71 24.02 0.86
C LYS A 821 14.60 22.99 1.11
N ASP A 822 14.28 22.75 2.37
CA ASP A 822 13.25 21.79 2.78
C ASP A 822 11.83 22.22 2.38
N MET A 823 11.63 23.52 2.13
CA MET A 823 10.36 24.09 1.69
C MET A 823 10.29 24.32 0.17
N GLY A 824 11.35 24.00 -0.58
CA GLY A 824 11.44 24.25 -2.02
C GLY A 824 11.37 25.73 -2.38
N MET A 825 11.96 26.61 -1.56
CA MET A 825 11.95 28.05 -1.77
C MET A 825 13.35 28.58 -2.12
N ASP A 826 13.43 29.22 -3.28
CA ASP A 826 14.64 29.81 -3.84
C ASP A 826 14.47 31.33 -3.98
N GLY A 827 15.55 32.08 -3.75
CA GLY A 827 15.67 33.49 -4.09
C GLY A 827 16.35 33.66 -5.44
N GLU A 828 16.08 34.77 -6.12
CA GLU A 828 16.71 35.13 -7.39
C GLU A 828 17.15 36.60 -7.35
N ILE A 829 18.33 36.90 -7.88
CA ILE A 829 18.74 38.26 -8.26
C ILE A 829 18.91 38.25 -9.78
N PHE A 830 18.28 39.18 -10.48
CA PHE A 830 18.25 39.16 -11.95
C PHE A 830 18.57 40.52 -12.57
N HIS A 831 19.02 40.46 -13.82
CA HIS A 831 19.15 41.56 -14.75
C HIS A 831 18.48 41.17 -16.06
N ASP A 832 17.41 41.87 -16.42
CA ASP A 832 16.70 41.66 -17.70
C ASP A 832 17.00 42.83 -18.64
N PHE A 833 17.08 42.56 -19.93
CA PHE A 833 17.36 43.57 -20.94
C PHE A 833 16.80 43.17 -22.31
N GLY A 834 16.50 44.15 -23.15
CA GLY A 834 16.00 43.89 -24.51
C GLY A 834 15.16 45.01 -25.06
N ASN A 835 14.62 44.81 -26.26
CA ASN A 835 13.79 45.81 -26.91
C ASN A 835 12.86 45.20 -27.98
N VAL A 836 11.91 46.02 -28.42
CA VAL A 836 11.00 45.74 -29.53
C VAL A 836 11.16 46.84 -30.57
N TYR A 837 11.24 46.45 -31.84
CA TYR A 837 11.40 47.37 -32.98
C TYR A 837 10.28 47.13 -33.99
N GLY A 838 9.94 48.17 -34.75
CA GLY A 838 8.86 48.10 -35.74
C GLY A 838 9.13 49.01 -36.93
N GLU A 839 9.12 48.42 -38.12
CA GLU A 839 9.34 49.13 -39.38
C GLU A 839 8.18 50.10 -39.70
N GLY A 840 8.52 51.33 -40.11
CA GLY A 840 7.55 52.32 -40.59
C GLY A 840 6.70 52.98 -39.50
N ILE A 841 7.09 52.87 -38.22
CA ILE A 841 6.39 53.49 -37.08
C ILE A 841 7.13 54.77 -36.67
N PRO A 842 6.46 55.93 -36.56
CA PRO A 842 7.09 57.15 -36.04
C PRO A 842 7.70 56.92 -34.66
N GLY A 843 9.04 56.94 -34.56
CA GLY A 843 9.78 56.67 -33.31
C GLY A 843 10.18 55.20 -33.10
N GLY A 844 9.88 54.30 -34.04
CA GLY A 844 10.41 52.94 -34.08
C GLY A 844 11.64 52.84 -34.99
N ASP A 845 12.66 52.09 -34.58
CA ASP A 845 13.81 51.81 -35.43
C ASP A 845 13.47 50.72 -36.45
N ASP A 846 13.71 50.98 -37.74
CA ASP A 846 13.46 50.01 -38.81
C ASP A 846 14.44 48.82 -38.79
N LYS A 847 15.59 48.98 -38.11
CA LYS A 847 16.70 48.02 -38.06
C LYS A 847 16.91 47.50 -36.64
N TRP A 848 17.55 46.33 -36.54
CA TRP A 848 18.09 45.84 -35.28
C TRP A 848 19.08 46.86 -34.69
N ASP A 849 18.68 47.57 -33.64
CA ASP A 849 19.56 48.50 -32.93
C ASP A 849 19.85 48.02 -31.50
N PHE A 850 21.01 47.38 -31.33
CA PHE A 850 21.45 46.87 -30.02
C PHE A 850 22.07 47.94 -29.12
N SER A 851 22.12 49.20 -29.55
CA SER A 851 22.67 50.31 -28.76
C SER A 851 21.64 50.94 -27.82
N GLU A 852 20.38 51.03 -28.24
CA GLU A 852 19.25 51.47 -27.42
C GLU A 852 18.35 50.29 -27.02
N TYR A 853 18.35 49.95 -25.73
CA TYR A 853 17.54 48.87 -25.18
C TYR A 853 17.07 49.16 -23.75
N LYS A 854 15.98 48.50 -23.35
CA LYS A 854 15.47 48.54 -21.99
C LYS A 854 16.28 47.61 -21.11
N LYS A 855 16.55 48.04 -19.88
CA LYS A 855 17.36 47.29 -18.92
C LYS A 855 16.82 47.46 -17.51
N THR A 856 16.66 46.36 -16.79
CA THR A 856 16.13 46.31 -15.43
C THR A 856 17.01 45.45 -14.54
N ALA A 857 17.01 45.69 -13.24
CA ALA A 857 17.58 44.77 -12.27
C ALA A 857 16.62 44.59 -11.10
N GLY A 858 16.66 43.42 -10.47
CA GLY A 858 15.66 43.09 -9.48
C GLY A 858 15.98 41.88 -8.63
N VAL A 859 15.04 41.59 -7.74
CA VAL A 859 15.07 40.43 -6.86
C VAL A 859 13.75 39.68 -6.96
N GLY A 860 13.79 38.37 -6.77
CA GLY A 860 12.60 37.53 -6.80
C GLY A 860 12.66 36.36 -5.83
N ILE A 861 11.51 35.74 -5.63
CA ILE A 861 11.32 34.52 -4.86
C ILE A 861 10.57 33.54 -5.74
N MET A 862 11.06 32.32 -5.80
CA MET A 862 10.44 31.17 -6.47
C MET A 862 10.13 30.12 -5.41
N TRP A 863 8.88 29.72 -5.27
CA TRP A 863 8.46 28.75 -4.26
C TRP A 863 7.64 27.63 -4.87
N ALA A 864 8.14 26.40 -4.76
CA ALA A 864 7.38 25.19 -5.06
C ALA A 864 6.39 24.89 -3.92
N SER A 865 5.36 25.71 -3.77
CA SER A 865 4.40 25.59 -2.66
C SER A 865 3.49 24.36 -2.81
N PRO A 866 2.84 23.90 -1.73
CA PRO A 866 1.82 22.85 -1.80
C PRO A 866 0.63 23.18 -2.72
N LEU A 867 0.40 24.47 -3.00
CA LEU A 867 -0.67 24.98 -3.88
C LEU A 867 -0.19 25.18 -5.33
N GLY A 868 1.06 24.82 -5.64
CA GLY A 868 1.70 25.00 -6.94
C GLY A 868 2.81 26.06 -6.95
N PRO A 869 3.47 26.26 -8.10
CA PRO A 869 4.58 27.20 -8.22
C PRO A 869 4.15 28.64 -7.98
N ILE A 870 4.91 29.36 -7.17
CA ILE A 870 4.75 30.80 -6.92
C ILE A 870 6.03 31.50 -7.36
N ARG A 871 5.89 32.60 -8.10
CA ARG A 871 6.97 33.53 -8.42
C ARG A 871 6.55 34.94 -8.04
N LEU A 872 7.40 35.60 -7.29
CA LEU A 872 7.29 37.02 -6.98
C LEU A 872 8.58 37.68 -7.45
N ALA A 873 8.49 38.77 -8.21
CA ALA A 873 9.65 39.51 -8.69
C ALA A 873 9.41 41.00 -8.53
N TRP A 874 10.40 41.71 -8.02
CA TRP A 874 10.46 43.16 -8.07
C TRP A 874 11.59 43.57 -9.00
N GLY A 875 11.26 44.30 -10.06
CA GLY A 875 12.24 44.83 -11.01
C GLY A 875 12.24 46.35 -11.04
N ALA A 876 13.42 46.96 -10.99
CA ALA A 876 13.63 48.39 -11.17
C ALA A 876 14.10 48.70 -12.59
N ASN A 877 13.52 49.72 -13.22
CA ASN A 877 13.95 50.24 -14.52
C ASN A 877 15.24 51.07 -14.34
N LEU A 878 16.34 50.61 -14.93
CA LEU A 878 17.66 51.23 -14.77
C LEU A 878 17.89 52.41 -15.73
N ASP A 879 16.99 52.62 -16.70
CA ASP A 879 17.12 53.65 -17.75
C ASP A 879 15.76 54.26 -18.07
N ARG A 880 15.20 54.93 -17.05
CA ARG A 880 13.84 55.43 -17.09
C ARG A 880 13.69 56.61 -18.06
N LYS A 881 12.88 56.43 -19.11
CA LYS A 881 12.42 57.53 -19.98
C LYS A 881 11.17 58.21 -19.37
N THR A 882 10.88 59.46 -19.79
CA THR A 882 9.71 60.22 -19.30
C THR A 882 8.41 59.46 -19.59
N GLY A 883 7.56 59.27 -18.57
CA GLY A 883 6.31 58.51 -18.67
C GLY A 883 6.42 57.03 -18.27
N GLU A 884 7.63 56.51 -18.06
CA GLU A 884 7.85 55.12 -17.64
C GLU A 884 7.80 54.94 -16.12
N GLN A 885 7.33 53.76 -15.69
CA GLN A 885 7.32 53.40 -14.28
C GLN A 885 8.74 53.15 -13.75
N ASN A 886 8.97 53.48 -12.48
CA ASN A 886 10.27 53.32 -11.83
C ASN A 886 10.60 51.85 -11.51
N SER A 887 9.59 51.10 -11.09
CA SER A 887 9.71 49.69 -10.73
C SER A 887 8.34 49.02 -10.78
N THR A 888 8.31 47.71 -11.02
CA THR A 888 7.09 46.91 -11.05
C THR A 888 7.26 45.68 -10.15
N TRP A 889 6.18 45.32 -9.44
CA TRP A 889 6.05 44.02 -8.81
C TRP A 889 5.28 43.10 -9.75
N ASP A 890 5.91 42.01 -10.14
CA ASP A 890 5.31 40.92 -10.88
C ASP A 890 5.05 39.76 -9.93
N PHE A 891 3.90 39.14 -10.07
CA PHE A 891 3.52 37.97 -9.28
C PHE A 891 2.89 36.95 -10.23
N SER A 892 3.14 35.67 -9.99
CA SER A 892 2.44 34.56 -10.61
C SER A 892 2.29 33.42 -9.61
N MET A 893 1.10 32.87 -9.47
CA MET A 893 0.85 31.68 -8.66
C MET A 893 0.04 30.67 -9.48
N GLY A 894 0.45 29.40 -9.46
CA GLY A 894 -0.23 28.30 -10.15
C GLY A 894 0.57 27.71 -11.32
N GLY A 895 0.21 26.50 -11.74
CA GLY A 895 0.97 25.70 -12.71
C GLY A 895 0.86 26.10 -14.19
N THR A 896 0.10 27.14 -14.53
CA THR A 896 -0.13 27.59 -15.91
C THR A 896 0.84 28.67 -16.40
N PHE A 897 1.71 29.20 -15.53
CA PHE A 897 2.53 30.39 -15.81
C PHE A 897 4.01 30.11 -16.05
#